data_AF-A0A834UPE4-F1
#
_entry.id   AF-A0A834UPE4-F1
#
_cell.length_a   1.000
_cell.length_b   1.000
_cell.length_c   1.000
_cell.angle_alpha   90.00
_cell.angle_beta   90.00
_cell.angle_gamma   90.00
#
_symmetry.space_group_name_H-M   'P 1'
#
loop_
_entity.id
_entity.type
_entity.pdbx_description
1 polymer ?
#
loop_
_entity_poly.entity_id
_entity_poly.type
_entity_poly.pdbx_seq_one_letter_code
_entity_poly.pdbx_strand_id
1 'polypeptide(L)'
;MHECAHLWAPGRCGLPRAHTRLPQQQANGSGIHVLYSTPACYLWELHKANLTWSVKKDDFFPYADGPHMFWTGFYTSRPALKRFERLSYKFLQVCNQLEALAGPAASQGPYGSGDCAPLNEAMAVLQHHDAVTGTARQLVADDYARQLSEGWGPSEILLSNALARLSGSKKTFTFCRDLNISICPLSQKSASFQVILYNPLGRKVDHMVRLPVSKSSFLVKDPSGQTVPNSVVVVPSAEPQEHYPELVFSASVPALGFSIYSVTKISHRKPLIPLPNSISRKFRSRFPVLAIENEYIRATFNPDTGFLTEIRNKDKNLLLPVNQSFFWYGASSGDLESWQTSGAYIFRPEGRKPYPVSHYAQIRLVKTPLVQELHQNFSAWCSQVVRLYQGQRHLELEWTVGPIPVGEGWGKEVISRFDTPLKTNGLFYTDSNGREILQRKRDYRPTWELDLWEPVAGNYYPVNTRIYIKDRNMQLTVLTDRSQGGSSLGNGSLELMVHRRLVKDDGRGLQEPLTEKGSGLVARGRHLVLLDRVGEAAAGHRLLAEKEVLAPQVVLAPDGGALYHPQATPRMQFSGLRRELPPSVHLLTLARWGLNKLLLRFEHQFTVWEDSGRNLSAPVTLDLRDLFSSFTITHVQETTLAANQPRASASRLQWTLKDGPTPHPAPFTLDPSSITLQPMEIRTFVALVQWKGGWTL
;
A
#
# COMPACT_ATOMS: atom_id res chain seq x y z
N MET A 1 -14.85 24.55 -18.49
CA MET A 1 -14.28 25.76 -17.82
C MET A 1 -15.00 27.05 -18.27
N HIS A 2 -16.33 27.00 -18.41
CA HIS A 2 -17.20 28.16 -18.69
C HIS A 2 -18.36 28.19 -17.69
N GLU A 3 -18.09 27.95 -16.41
CA GLU A 3 -19.03 28.38 -15.39
C GLU A 3 -18.94 29.91 -15.30
N CYS A 4 -19.90 30.56 -15.96
CA CYS A 4 -20.27 31.97 -15.89
C CYS A 4 -19.17 32.94 -15.42
N ALA A 5 -18.34 33.41 -16.37
CA ALA A 5 -17.51 34.60 -16.17
C ALA A 5 -18.33 35.82 -15.66
N HIS A 6 -19.65 35.82 -15.90
CA HIS A 6 -20.59 36.81 -15.38
C HIS A 6 -20.88 36.72 -13.87
N LEU A 7 -20.73 35.57 -13.21
CA LEU A 7 -20.81 35.48 -11.73
C LEU A 7 -19.65 36.22 -11.05
N TRP A 8 -18.54 36.37 -11.76
CA TRP A 8 -17.39 37.16 -11.34
C TRP A 8 -17.52 38.64 -11.71
N ALA A 9 -18.46 39.02 -12.59
CA ALA A 9 -18.60 40.41 -13.04
C ALA A 9 -19.05 41.38 -11.93
N PRO A 10 -19.95 41.03 -10.97
CA PRO A 10 -20.22 41.89 -9.81
C PRO A 10 -19.02 42.04 -8.87
N GLY A 11 -18.29 40.96 -8.58
CA GLY A 11 -17.06 40.99 -7.76
C GLY A 11 -15.91 41.72 -8.44
N ARG A 12 -15.76 41.56 -9.76
CA ARG A 12 -14.87 42.34 -10.66
C ARG A 12 -15.48 43.69 -11.08
N CYS A 13 -16.62 44.11 -10.55
CA CYS A 13 -17.08 45.51 -10.63
C CYS A 13 -16.89 46.20 -9.28
N GLY A 14 -16.99 45.47 -8.16
CA GLY A 14 -16.67 45.96 -6.82
C GLY A 14 -15.16 46.19 -6.59
N LEU A 15 -14.30 45.24 -6.96
CA LEU A 15 -12.84 45.35 -6.80
C LEU A 15 -12.20 46.41 -7.72
N PRO A 16 -12.56 46.53 -9.01
CA PRO A 16 -12.11 47.63 -9.86
C PRO A 16 -12.64 48.99 -9.44
N ARG A 17 -13.85 49.08 -8.86
CA ARG A 17 -14.34 50.31 -8.20
C ARG A 17 -13.54 50.65 -6.94
N ALA A 18 -13.13 49.65 -6.15
CA ALA A 18 -12.22 49.86 -5.03
C ALA A 18 -10.83 50.29 -5.55
N HIS A 19 -10.28 49.62 -6.56
CA HIS A 19 -9.02 49.93 -7.23
C HIS A 19 -8.96 51.32 -7.87
N THR A 20 -10.09 51.86 -8.34
CA THR A 20 -10.16 53.21 -8.92
C THR A 20 -10.42 54.30 -7.87
N ARG A 21 -11.09 53.98 -6.74
CA ARG A 21 -11.29 54.90 -5.61
C ARG A 21 -10.14 54.91 -4.60
N LEU A 22 -9.36 53.84 -4.51
CA LEU A 22 -8.21 53.73 -3.60
C LEU A 22 -7.08 54.72 -3.91
N PRO A 23 -6.70 55.00 -5.18
CA PRO A 23 -5.75 56.07 -5.50
C PRO A 23 -6.25 57.45 -5.04
N GLN A 24 -7.56 57.73 -5.13
CA GLN A 24 -8.16 58.95 -4.57
C GLN A 24 -8.16 58.95 -3.02
N GLN A 25 -8.27 57.79 -2.37
CA GLN A 25 -8.15 57.67 -0.91
C GLN A 25 -6.70 57.67 -0.39
N GLN A 26 -5.72 57.25 -1.21
CA GLN A 26 -4.29 57.38 -0.94
C GLN A 26 -3.85 58.84 -1.01
N ALA A 27 -4.42 59.62 -1.95
CA ALA A 27 -4.30 61.08 -1.95
C ALA A 27 -4.90 61.74 -0.68
N ASN A 28 -5.84 61.05 0.00
CA ASN A 28 -6.41 61.42 1.30
C ASN A 28 -5.77 60.67 2.52
N GLY A 29 -4.59 60.07 2.36
CA GLY A 29 -3.80 59.52 3.48
C GLY A 29 -3.99 58.04 3.82
N SER A 30 -4.69 57.23 3.00
CA SER A 30 -4.77 55.78 3.21
C SER A 30 -3.42 55.07 2.95
N GLY A 31 -2.94 54.26 3.92
CA GLY A 31 -1.70 53.48 3.81
C GLY A 31 -1.85 52.09 3.18
N ILE A 32 -3.01 51.75 2.59
CA ILE A 32 -3.31 50.41 2.08
C ILE A 32 -3.28 50.39 0.55
N HIS A 33 -2.65 49.36 -0.03
CA HIS A 33 -2.64 49.11 -1.47
C HIS A 33 -3.21 47.71 -1.77
N VAL A 34 -4.23 47.64 -2.62
CA VAL A 34 -4.90 46.38 -2.99
C VAL A 34 -4.63 46.12 -4.47
N LEU A 35 -4.28 44.88 -4.83
CA LEU A 35 -4.05 44.48 -6.23
C LEU A 35 -4.45 43.04 -6.52
N TYR A 36 -4.89 42.79 -7.76
CA TYR A 36 -4.99 41.42 -8.28
C TYR A 36 -3.61 40.79 -8.29
N SER A 37 -3.49 39.64 -7.64
CA SER A 37 -2.21 38.96 -7.42
C SER A 37 -2.34 37.45 -7.62
N THR A 38 -1.22 36.75 -7.49
CA THR A 38 -1.15 35.28 -7.49
C THR A 38 -0.45 34.81 -6.20
N PRO A 39 -0.61 33.53 -5.79
CA PRO A 39 0.15 33.00 -4.66
C PRO A 39 1.67 33.15 -4.82
N ALA A 40 2.18 33.06 -6.06
CA ALA A 40 3.61 33.26 -6.35
C ALA A 40 4.05 34.71 -6.12
N CYS A 41 3.27 35.68 -6.60
CA CYS A 41 3.55 37.10 -6.37
C CYS A 41 3.47 37.45 -4.88
N TYR A 42 2.47 36.92 -4.16
CA TYR A 42 2.36 37.10 -2.71
C TYR A 42 3.59 36.55 -1.98
N LEU A 43 4.01 35.32 -2.29
CA LEU A 43 5.19 34.71 -1.67
C LEU A 43 6.48 35.51 -1.98
N TRP A 44 6.59 36.07 -3.18
CA TRP A 44 7.72 36.90 -3.59
C TRP A 44 7.79 38.20 -2.78
N GLU A 45 6.66 38.87 -2.53
CA GLU A 45 6.64 40.06 -1.68
C GLU A 45 6.92 39.73 -0.21
N LEU A 46 6.45 38.57 0.30
CA LEU A 46 6.85 38.09 1.63
C LEU A 46 8.36 37.82 1.74
N HIS A 47 8.97 37.29 0.69
CA HIS A 47 10.41 37.05 0.64
C HIS A 47 11.21 38.37 0.67
N LYS A 48 10.75 39.41 -0.05
CA LYS A 48 11.33 40.75 -0.03
C LYS A 48 11.15 41.51 1.28
N ALA A 49 10.11 41.18 2.06
CA ALA A 49 9.77 41.89 3.28
C ALA A 49 10.84 41.80 4.39
N ASN A 50 11.92 41.05 4.18
CA ASN A 50 13.06 40.90 5.10
C ASN A 50 12.63 40.52 6.53
N LEU A 51 11.61 39.66 6.62
CA LEU A 51 11.07 39.15 7.88
C LEU A 51 11.78 37.87 8.32
N THR A 52 11.74 37.60 9.63
CA THR A 52 12.20 36.32 10.21
C THR A 52 11.05 35.34 10.36
N TRP A 53 11.27 34.08 9.98
CA TRP A 53 10.23 33.04 9.95
C TRP A 53 10.52 31.92 10.96
N SER A 54 9.45 31.34 11.51
CA SER A 54 9.51 30.14 12.36
C SER A 54 9.55 28.86 11.52
N VAL A 55 10.18 27.80 12.05
CA VAL A 55 10.26 26.50 11.38
C VAL A 55 9.16 25.55 11.90
N LYS A 56 8.45 24.90 10.97
CA LYS A 56 7.51 23.78 11.23
C LYS A 56 8.15 22.49 10.69
N LYS A 57 8.17 21.40 11.48
CA LYS A 57 8.87 20.15 11.13
C LYS A 57 7.97 18.91 11.07
N ASP A 58 6.87 18.93 11.79
CA ASP A 58 5.83 17.89 11.87
C ASP A 58 4.68 18.18 10.87
N ASP A 59 3.64 17.34 10.84
CA ASP A 59 2.51 17.47 9.91
C ASP A 59 1.32 18.27 10.49
N PHE A 60 0.21 18.31 9.74
CA PHE A 60 -1.03 19.00 10.12
C PHE A 60 -2.16 18.01 10.43
N PHE A 61 -1.82 16.80 10.89
CA PHE A 61 -2.81 15.78 11.24
C PHE A 61 -3.01 15.63 12.76
N PRO A 62 -4.21 15.19 13.18
CA PRO A 62 -5.46 15.20 12.42
C PRO A 62 -6.06 16.61 12.26
N TYR A 63 -6.83 16.81 11.20
CA TYR A 63 -7.61 18.02 10.97
C TYR A 63 -8.96 17.97 11.70
N ALA A 64 -9.38 19.09 12.26
CA ALA A 64 -10.71 19.31 12.80
C ALA A 64 -11.16 20.74 12.49
N ASP A 65 -12.41 20.91 12.09
CA ASP A 65 -13.06 22.21 11.84
C ASP A 65 -14.02 22.63 12.97
N GLY A 66 -14.07 21.85 14.05
CA GLY A 66 -14.82 22.14 15.27
C GLY A 66 -14.59 21.08 16.35
N PRO A 67 -15.10 21.30 17.59
CA PRO A 67 -14.81 20.44 18.74
C PRO A 67 -15.11 18.95 18.52
N HIS A 68 -16.28 18.62 17.96
CA HIS A 68 -16.74 17.25 17.73
C HIS A 68 -16.51 16.76 16.29
N MET A 69 -15.63 17.43 15.55
CA MET A 69 -15.58 17.39 14.09
C MET A 69 -14.18 17.00 13.58
N PHE A 70 -13.66 15.87 14.05
CA PHE A 70 -12.36 15.35 13.60
C PHE A 70 -12.49 14.59 12.29
N TRP A 71 -11.74 15.01 11.27
CA TRP A 71 -11.72 14.43 9.93
C TRP A 71 -10.78 13.23 9.89
N THR A 72 -11.08 12.22 10.69
CA THR A 72 -10.26 11.01 10.81
C THR A 72 -10.98 9.76 10.32
N GLY A 73 -12.25 9.88 9.92
CA GLY A 73 -13.04 8.81 9.34
C GLY A 73 -12.61 8.46 7.92
N PHE A 74 -12.27 9.46 7.10
CA PHE A 74 -11.85 9.26 5.70
C PHE A 74 -10.54 8.47 5.55
N TYR A 75 -9.76 8.35 6.62
CA TYR A 75 -8.60 7.46 6.63
C TYR A 75 -8.97 6.01 6.31
N THR A 76 -10.23 5.60 6.59
CA THR A 76 -10.73 4.24 6.34
C THR A 76 -11.92 4.18 5.38
N SER A 77 -12.67 5.26 5.16
CA SER A 77 -13.86 5.27 4.29
C SER A 77 -13.60 4.64 2.91
N ARG A 78 -14.52 3.78 2.44
CA ARG A 78 -14.41 3.00 1.19
C ARG A 78 -13.13 2.14 1.10
N PRO A 79 -12.91 1.21 2.04
CA PRO A 79 -11.66 0.44 2.10
C PRO A 79 -11.43 -0.48 0.90
N ALA A 80 -12.48 -0.84 0.15
CA ALA A 80 -12.34 -1.60 -1.09
C ALA A 80 -11.72 -0.75 -2.21
N LEU A 81 -12.15 0.51 -2.37
CA LEU A 81 -11.58 1.44 -3.36
C LEU A 81 -10.10 1.74 -3.03
N LYS A 82 -9.78 1.97 -1.75
CA LYS A 82 -8.39 2.15 -1.28
C LYS A 82 -7.49 0.94 -1.58
N ARG A 83 -8.03 -0.28 -1.59
CA ARG A 83 -7.28 -1.47 -2.02
C ARG A 83 -7.15 -1.55 -3.53
N PHE A 84 -8.19 -1.20 -4.26
CA PHE A 84 -8.13 -1.22 -5.72
C PHE A 84 -7.14 -0.18 -6.25
N GLU A 85 -7.02 0.98 -5.58
CA GLU A 85 -5.93 1.94 -5.77
C GLU A 85 -4.56 1.28 -5.61
N ARG A 86 -4.31 0.58 -4.49
CA ARG A 86 -3.01 -0.03 -4.22
C ARG A 86 -2.65 -1.14 -5.23
N LEU A 87 -3.64 -1.94 -5.63
CA LEU A 87 -3.48 -2.98 -6.65
C LEU A 87 -3.18 -2.37 -8.02
N SER A 88 -3.89 -1.30 -8.39
CA SER A 88 -3.71 -0.61 -9.67
C SER A 88 -2.40 0.16 -9.72
N TYR A 89 -1.96 0.77 -8.62
CA TYR A 89 -0.63 1.37 -8.48
C TYR A 89 0.47 0.34 -8.75
N LYS A 90 0.41 -0.82 -8.09
CA LYS A 90 1.35 -1.93 -8.31
C LYS A 90 1.36 -2.37 -9.76
N PHE A 91 0.18 -2.57 -10.35
CA PHE A 91 0.04 -3.00 -11.74
C PHE A 91 0.60 -1.96 -12.72
N LEU A 92 0.38 -0.66 -12.46
CA LEU A 92 0.96 0.44 -13.23
C LEU A 92 2.49 0.45 -13.14
N GLN A 93 3.07 0.20 -11.96
CA GLN A 93 4.54 0.08 -11.84
C GLN A 93 5.07 -1.08 -12.68
N VAL A 94 4.41 -2.23 -12.65
CA VAL A 94 4.76 -3.39 -13.49
C VAL A 94 4.64 -3.04 -14.99
N CYS A 95 3.58 -2.34 -15.38
CA CYS A 95 3.34 -1.88 -16.76
C CYS A 95 4.48 -0.96 -17.23
N ASN A 96 4.80 0.07 -16.46
CA ASN A 96 5.88 1.01 -16.74
C ASN A 96 7.25 0.33 -16.86
N GLN A 97 7.55 -0.58 -15.92
CA GLN A 97 8.82 -1.30 -15.92
C GLN A 97 8.93 -2.24 -17.11
N LEU A 98 7.88 -3.00 -17.42
CA LEU A 98 7.88 -3.90 -18.58
C LEU A 98 7.93 -3.12 -19.90
N GLU A 99 7.26 -1.98 -19.99
CA GLU A 99 7.40 -1.07 -21.13
C GLU A 99 8.86 -0.62 -21.30
N ALA A 100 9.50 -0.17 -20.22
CA ALA A 100 10.89 0.27 -20.25
C ALA A 100 11.86 -0.87 -20.62
N LEU A 101 11.61 -2.10 -20.15
CA LEU A 101 12.48 -3.26 -20.38
C LEU A 101 12.32 -3.87 -21.77
N ALA A 102 11.10 -3.92 -22.30
CA ALA A 102 10.82 -4.48 -23.63
C ALA A 102 10.94 -3.43 -24.75
N GLY A 103 10.92 -2.13 -24.43
CA GLY A 103 11.03 -1.04 -25.38
C GLY A 103 9.78 -0.90 -26.27
N PRO A 104 9.90 -0.37 -27.50
CA PRO A 104 8.76 -0.09 -28.38
C PRO A 104 7.84 -1.29 -28.64
N ALA A 105 8.37 -2.51 -28.59
CA ALA A 105 7.60 -3.73 -28.80
C ALA A 105 6.65 -4.10 -27.64
N ALA A 106 6.74 -3.42 -26.49
CA ALA A 106 5.72 -3.52 -25.46
C ALA A 106 4.42 -2.86 -25.92
N SER A 107 4.52 -1.66 -26.49
CA SER A 107 3.36 -0.89 -26.96
C SER A 107 2.80 -1.45 -28.27
N GLN A 108 3.65 -1.95 -29.17
CA GLN A 108 3.22 -2.57 -30.43
C GLN A 108 3.79 -3.99 -30.56
N GLY A 109 2.96 -4.99 -30.31
CA GLY A 109 3.40 -6.39 -30.29
C GLY A 109 2.36 -7.37 -30.81
N PRO A 110 2.61 -8.69 -30.63
CA PRO A 110 1.83 -9.76 -31.24
C PRO A 110 0.40 -9.92 -30.69
N TYR A 111 0.02 -9.15 -29.66
CA TYR A 111 -1.34 -9.07 -29.10
C TYR A 111 -2.05 -7.75 -29.44
N GLY A 112 -1.45 -6.91 -30.29
CA GLY A 112 -1.98 -5.61 -30.68
C GLY A 112 -1.31 -4.44 -29.97
N SER A 113 -1.97 -3.29 -30.01
CA SER A 113 -1.51 -2.05 -29.39
C SER A 113 -1.86 -2.02 -27.91
N GLY A 114 -0.85 -1.94 -27.05
CA GLY A 114 -1.00 -1.81 -25.59
C GLY A 114 -0.53 -0.44 -25.10
N ASP A 115 -1.12 0.05 -24.01
CA ASP A 115 -0.83 1.38 -23.46
C ASP A 115 -1.10 1.41 -21.94
N CYS A 116 -0.16 1.96 -21.17
CA CYS A 116 -0.33 2.17 -19.72
C CYS A 116 -0.93 3.55 -19.40
N ALA A 117 -1.01 4.48 -20.36
CA ALA A 117 -1.45 5.86 -20.13
C ALA A 117 -2.87 5.97 -19.55
N PRO A 118 -3.89 5.21 -20.02
CA PRO A 118 -5.22 5.26 -19.42
C PRO A 118 -5.23 4.86 -17.94
N LEU A 119 -4.43 3.87 -17.55
CA LEU A 119 -4.29 3.49 -16.15
C LEU A 119 -3.53 4.54 -15.34
N ASN A 120 -2.50 5.17 -15.93
CA ASN A 120 -1.77 6.26 -15.30
C ASN A 120 -2.66 7.48 -15.03
N GLU A 121 -3.52 7.85 -16.00
CA GLU A 121 -4.49 8.92 -15.87
C GLU A 121 -5.54 8.61 -14.80
N ALA A 122 -6.13 7.39 -14.83
CA ALA A 122 -7.08 6.95 -13.81
C ALA A 122 -6.46 6.96 -12.41
N MET A 123 -5.21 6.49 -12.28
CA MET A 123 -4.47 6.54 -11.02
C MET A 123 -4.22 7.97 -10.54
N ALA A 124 -3.92 8.91 -11.46
CA ALA A 124 -3.74 10.33 -11.13
C ALA A 124 -5.04 10.97 -10.64
N VAL A 125 -6.17 10.70 -11.31
CA VAL A 125 -7.51 11.14 -10.88
C VAL A 125 -7.85 10.58 -9.51
N LEU A 126 -7.51 9.31 -9.24
CA LEU A 126 -7.81 8.65 -7.97
C LEU A 126 -7.03 9.24 -6.78
N GLN A 127 -5.93 9.96 -7.01
CA GLN A 127 -5.24 10.70 -5.95
C GLN A 127 -5.96 12.00 -5.57
N HIS A 128 -7.07 12.36 -6.23
CA HIS A 128 -7.94 13.46 -5.80
C HIS A 128 -8.40 13.27 -4.35
N HIS A 129 -8.54 14.37 -3.63
CA HIS A 129 -8.85 14.38 -2.20
C HIS A 129 -10.29 13.96 -1.86
N ASP A 130 -11.15 13.70 -2.85
CA ASP A 130 -12.44 13.01 -2.65
C ASP A 130 -12.49 11.59 -3.23
N ALA A 131 -11.43 11.18 -3.92
CA ALA A 131 -11.35 9.89 -4.56
C ALA A 131 -10.79 8.83 -3.61
N VAL A 132 -9.46 8.74 -3.45
CA VAL A 132 -8.83 7.75 -2.55
C VAL A 132 -9.24 7.94 -1.08
N THR A 133 -9.61 9.15 -0.66
CA THR A 133 -10.17 9.43 0.68
C THR A 133 -11.53 8.76 0.90
N GLY A 134 -12.24 8.43 -0.17
CA GLY A 134 -13.53 7.78 -0.14
C GLY A 134 -14.69 8.71 0.22
N THR A 135 -14.52 10.01 -0.04
CA THR A 135 -15.48 11.06 0.35
C THR A 135 -16.31 11.63 -0.81
N ALA A 136 -16.22 11.03 -1.99
CA ALA A 136 -17.14 11.27 -3.10
C ALA A 136 -18.48 10.51 -2.95
N ARG A 137 -19.50 10.95 -3.69
CA ARG A 137 -20.79 10.25 -3.83
C ARG A 137 -20.61 8.85 -4.38
N GLN A 138 -21.56 7.95 -4.11
CA GLN A 138 -21.45 6.55 -4.52
C GLN A 138 -21.23 6.40 -6.04
N LEU A 139 -22.03 7.10 -6.86
CA LEU A 139 -21.90 7.07 -8.33
C LEU A 139 -20.52 7.54 -8.81
N VAL A 140 -19.91 8.50 -8.12
CA VAL A 140 -18.57 9.01 -8.46
C VAL A 140 -17.49 8.03 -8.01
N ALA A 141 -17.65 7.39 -6.85
CA ALA A 141 -16.77 6.33 -6.41
C ALA A 141 -16.82 5.09 -7.34
N ASP A 142 -18.01 4.76 -7.84
CA ASP A 142 -18.19 3.70 -8.85
C ASP A 142 -17.52 4.09 -10.17
N ASP A 143 -17.56 5.37 -10.57
CA ASP A 143 -16.85 5.88 -11.73
C ASP A 143 -15.33 5.79 -11.60
N TYR A 144 -14.77 6.12 -10.43
CA TYR A 144 -13.34 5.91 -10.17
C TYR A 144 -12.93 4.44 -10.31
N ALA A 145 -13.74 3.52 -9.78
CA ALA A 145 -13.50 2.09 -9.93
C ALA A 145 -13.62 1.64 -11.40
N ARG A 146 -14.58 2.19 -12.16
CA ARG A 146 -14.73 1.95 -13.59
C ARG A 146 -13.48 2.40 -14.37
N GLN A 147 -13.00 3.62 -14.14
CA GLN A 147 -11.80 4.16 -14.80
C GLN A 147 -10.56 3.29 -14.53
N LEU A 148 -10.34 2.85 -13.28
CA LEU A 148 -9.27 1.90 -12.97
C LEU A 148 -9.43 0.59 -13.75
N SER A 149 -10.61 -0.01 -13.73
CA SER A 149 -10.88 -1.28 -14.40
C SER A 149 -10.68 -1.22 -15.92
N GLU A 150 -11.09 -0.12 -16.55
CA GLU A 150 -10.88 0.14 -17.98
C GLU A 150 -9.39 0.33 -18.31
N GLY A 151 -8.64 1.05 -17.47
CA GLY A 151 -7.21 1.25 -17.65
C GLY A 151 -6.39 -0.05 -17.62
N TRP A 152 -6.85 -1.08 -16.92
CA TRP A 152 -6.18 -2.39 -16.90
C TRP A 152 -6.18 -3.08 -18.27
N GLY A 153 -7.20 -2.94 -19.10
CA GLY A 153 -7.31 -3.66 -20.37
C GLY A 153 -6.14 -3.38 -21.34
N PRO A 154 -5.91 -2.12 -21.75
CA PRO A 154 -4.77 -1.74 -22.57
C PRO A 154 -3.42 -2.06 -21.92
N SER A 155 -3.33 -1.97 -20.59
CA SER A 155 -2.14 -2.33 -19.82
C SER A 155 -1.84 -3.84 -19.89
N GLU A 156 -2.85 -4.71 -19.79
CA GLU A 156 -2.71 -6.17 -19.93
C GLU A 156 -2.19 -6.58 -21.32
N ILE A 157 -2.60 -5.87 -22.38
CA ILE A 157 -2.06 -6.05 -23.73
C ILE A 157 -0.56 -5.69 -23.76
N LEU A 158 -0.19 -4.55 -23.17
CA LEU A 158 1.22 -4.13 -23.10
C LEU A 158 2.07 -5.14 -22.33
N LEU A 159 1.59 -5.60 -21.17
CA LEU A 159 2.26 -6.65 -20.38
C LEU A 159 2.42 -7.94 -21.20
N SER A 160 1.38 -8.35 -21.93
CA SER A 160 1.42 -9.55 -22.78
C SER A 160 2.46 -9.44 -23.89
N ASN A 161 2.51 -8.29 -24.57
CA ASN A 161 3.53 -7.99 -25.58
C ASN A 161 4.95 -8.02 -24.98
N ALA A 162 5.15 -7.35 -23.84
CA ALA A 162 6.44 -7.30 -23.15
C ALA A 162 6.89 -8.68 -22.67
N LEU A 163 5.99 -9.46 -22.05
CA LEU A 163 6.28 -10.82 -21.60
C LEU A 163 6.59 -11.74 -22.77
N ALA A 164 5.86 -11.66 -23.90
CA ALA A 164 6.18 -12.47 -25.07
C ALA A 164 7.56 -12.15 -25.65
N ARG A 165 7.92 -10.87 -25.74
CA ARG A 165 9.24 -10.45 -26.20
C ARG A 165 10.35 -10.91 -25.27
N LEU A 166 10.21 -10.65 -23.97
CA LEU A 166 11.26 -10.93 -22.99
C LEU A 166 11.42 -12.44 -22.72
N SER A 167 10.34 -13.21 -22.77
CA SER A 167 10.35 -14.67 -22.66
C SER A 167 10.67 -15.39 -23.97
N GLY A 168 10.61 -14.69 -25.12
CA GLY A 168 10.77 -15.31 -26.43
C GLY A 168 9.64 -16.25 -26.84
N SER A 169 8.51 -16.25 -26.14
CA SER A 169 7.37 -17.14 -26.39
C SER A 169 6.04 -16.39 -26.45
N LYS A 170 5.28 -16.62 -27.52
CA LYS A 170 3.91 -16.14 -27.70
C LYS A 170 2.93 -17.17 -27.09
N LYS A 171 2.26 -16.77 -26.01
CA LYS A 171 1.28 -17.56 -25.24
C LYS A 171 -0.03 -16.81 -25.00
N THR A 172 -1.10 -17.48 -24.64
CA THR A 172 -2.31 -16.79 -24.17
C THR A 172 -2.14 -16.40 -22.70
N PHE A 173 -1.64 -15.20 -22.44
CA PHE A 173 -1.48 -14.69 -21.08
C PHE A 173 -2.85 -14.36 -20.48
N THR A 174 -3.09 -14.81 -19.26
CA THR A 174 -4.33 -14.67 -18.50
C THR A 174 -4.04 -13.99 -17.17
N PHE A 175 -4.77 -12.90 -16.91
CA PHE A 175 -4.68 -12.12 -15.67
C PHE A 175 -5.88 -12.45 -14.79
N CYS A 176 -5.64 -13.05 -13.62
CA CYS A 176 -6.70 -13.41 -12.68
C CYS A 176 -6.93 -12.25 -11.70
N ARG A 177 -7.93 -11.41 -12.00
CA ARG A 177 -8.28 -10.23 -11.19
C ARG A 177 -8.99 -10.58 -9.88
N ASP A 178 -9.61 -11.77 -9.81
CA ASP A 178 -10.47 -12.21 -8.71
C ASP A 178 -9.81 -13.25 -7.77
N LEU A 179 -8.47 -13.27 -7.71
CA LEU A 179 -7.73 -14.18 -6.82
C LEU A 179 -8.06 -13.97 -5.34
N ASN A 180 -8.46 -12.76 -4.94
CA ASN A 180 -8.84 -12.46 -3.56
C ASN A 180 -10.11 -13.18 -3.11
N ILE A 181 -10.97 -13.59 -4.04
CA ILE A 181 -12.18 -14.41 -3.81
C ILE A 181 -11.99 -15.83 -4.35
N SER A 182 -10.74 -16.25 -4.54
CA SER A 182 -10.34 -17.59 -5.00
C SER A 182 -10.95 -17.97 -6.36
N ILE A 183 -11.05 -17.03 -7.30
CA ILE A 183 -11.53 -17.28 -8.67
C ILE A 183 -10.39 -17.05 -9.69
N CYS A 184 -10.11 -18.07 -10.50
CA CYS A 184 -9.17 -18.01 -11.62
C CYS A 184 -9.45 -19.19 -12.57
N PRO A 185 -10.26 -18.99 -13.63
CA PRO A 185 -10.77 -20.09 -14.45
C PRO A 185 -9.70 -21.01 -15.04
N LEU A 186 -8.55 -20.45 -15.44
CA LEU A 186 -7.46 -21.22 -16.05
C LEU A 186 -6.85 -22.23 -15.07
N SER A 187 -6.52 -21.82 -13.84
CA SER A 187 -5.94 -22.73 -12.83
C SER A 187 -6.97 -23.70 -12.26
N GLN A 188 -8.26 -23.35 -12.27
CA GLN A 188 -9.34 -24.22 -11.80
C GLN A 188 -9.69 -25.33 -12.80
N LYS A 189 -9.65 -25.05 -14.11
CA LYS A 189 -10.16 -25.95 -15.16
C LYS A 189 -9.07 -26.72 -15.91
N SER A 190 -7.87 -26.15 -16.08
CA SER A 190 -6.83 -26.79 -16.90
C SER A 190 -6.13 -27.95 -16.19
N ALA A 191 -5.80 -28.98 -16.98
CA ALA A 191 -4.96 -30.09 -16.51
C ALA A 191 -3.49 -29.67 -16.36
N SER A 192 -3.03 -28.69 -17.13
CA SER A 192 -1.67 -28.16 -17.04
C SER A 192 -1.62 -26.69 -17.48
N PHE A 193 -0.77 -25.90 -16.82
CA PHE A 193 -0.61 -24.46 -17.08
C PHE A 193 0.73 -23.95 -16.52
N GLN A 194 1.12 -22.76 -16.97
CA GLN A 194 2.28 -22.04 -16.46
C GLN A 194 1.88 -20.87 -15.56
N VAL A 195 2.71 -20.63 -14.54
CA VAL A 195 2.62 -19.49 -13.63
C VAL A 195 3.84 -18.61 -13.85
N ILE A 196 3.63 -17.45 -14.43
CA ILE A 196 4.64 -16.43 -14.67
C ILE A 196 4.54 -15.40 -13.53
N LEU A 197 5.63 -15.22 -12.81
CA LEU A 197 5.72 -14.26 -11.71
C LEU A 197 6.68 -13.16 -12.10
N TYR A 198 6.19 -11.94 -12.27
CA TYR A 198 7.04 -10.77 -12.49
C TYR A 198 7.25 -10.03 -11.16
N ASN A 199 8.50 -9.89 -10.74
CA ASN A 199 8.93 -9.18 -9.54
C ASN A 199 9.37 -7.75 -9.91
N PRO A 200 8.61 -6.72 -9.50
CA PRO A 200 8.96 -5.33 -9.78
C PRO A 200 10.05 -4.75 -8.87
N LEU A 201 10.47 -5.47 -7.81
CA LEU A 201 11.49 -4.98 -6.89
C LEU A 201 12.90 -5.07 -7.49
N GLY A 202 13.78 -4.17 -7.05
CA GLY A 202 15.20 -4.19 -7.40
C GLY A 202 16.03 -5.31 -6.75
N ARG A 203 15.37 -6.27 -6.07
CA ARG A 203 15.99 -7.41 -5.36
C ARG A 203 15.25 -8.68 -5.68
N LYS A 204 15.92 -9.82 -5.53
CA LYS A 204 15.29 -11.14 -5.62
C LYS A 204 14.27 -11.32 -4.50
N VAL A 205 13.14 -11.95 -4.83
CA VAL A 205 12.04 -12.17 -3.89
C VAL A 205 11.60 -13.62 -3.90
N ASP A 206 11.53 -14.22 -2.71
CA ASP A 206 10.77 -15.44 -2.48
C ASP A 206 9.30 -15.08 -2.17
N HIS A 207 8.37 -15.64 -2.92
CA HIS A 207 6.94 -15.37 -2.84
C HIS A 207 6.16 -16.67 -2.73
N MET A 208 5.28 -16.76 -1.74
CA MET A 208 4.36 -17.89 -1.61
C MET A 208 3.19 -17.68 -2.55
N VAL A 209 3.20 -18.39 -3.67
CA VAL A 209 2.12 -18.39 -4.66
C VAL A 209 0.92 -19.12 -4.07
N ARG A 210 -0.27 -18.57 -4.29
CA ARG A 210 -1.54 -19.15 -3.86
C ARG A 210 -2.56 -19.02 -5.00
N LEU A 211 -3.01 -20.15 -5.54
CA LEU A 211 -3.89 -20.18 -6.72
C LEU A 211 -5.07 -21.13 -6.51
N PRO A 212 -6.32 -20.74 -6.84
CA PRO A 212 -7.45 -21.63 -6.77
C PRO A 212 -7.34 -22.72 -7.85
N VAL A 213 -7.57 -23.96 -7.48
CA VAL A 213 -7.40 -25.12 -8.36
C VAL A 213 -8.52 -26.15 -8.16
N SER A 214 -8.66 -27.09 -9.09
CA SER A 214 -9.54 -28.25 -8.87
C SER A 214 -9.05 -29.14 -7.72
N LYS A 215 -9.96 -29.88 -7.06
CA LYS A 215 -9.63 -30.84 -5.99
C LYS A 215 -8.80 -32.00 -6.53
N SER A 216 -7.47 -31.85 -6.54
CA SER A 216 -6.53 -32.82 -7.06
C SER A 216 -5.13 -32.64 -6.45
N SER A 217 -4.20 -33.50 -6.85
CA SER A 217 -2.77 -33.33 -6.54
C SER A 217 -2.08 -32.66 -7.72
N PHE A 218 -1.03 -31.88 -7.46
CA PHE A 218 -0.33 -31.13 -8.49
C PHE A 218 1.19 -31.38 -8.43
N LEU A 219 1.81 -31.42 -9.61
CA LEU A 219 3.26 -31.35 -9.78
C LEU A 219 3.61 -29.93 -10.17
N VAL A 220 4.45 -29.27 -9.39
CA VAL A 220 4.99 -27.94 -9.71
C VAL A 220 6.46 -28.11 -10.09
N LYS A 221 6.89 -27.55 -11.21
CA LYS A 221 8.30 -27.47 -11.60
C LYS A 221 8.75 -26.03 -11.74
N ASP A 222 9.99 -25.77 -11.32
CA ASP A 222 10.65 -24.48 -11.41
C ASP A 222 11.20 -24.22 -12.84
N PRO A 223 11.78 -23.02 -13.09
CA PRO A 223 12.40 -22.71 -14.38
C PRO A 223 13.51 -23.66 -14.85
N SER A 224 14.13 -24.42 -13.95
CA SER A 224 15.16 -25.42 -14.25
C SER A 224 14.59 -26.82 -14.49
N GLY A 225 13.27 -27.00 -14.37
CA GLY A 225 12.58 -28.27 -14.50
C GLY A 225 12.58 -29.13 -13.23
N GLN A 226 13.09 -28.60 -12.11
CA GLN A 226 13.11 -29.30 -10.82
C GLN A 226 11.77 -29.20 -10.11
N THR A 227 11.38 -30.29 -9.43
CA THR A 227 10.12 -30.34 -8.68
C THR A 227 10.17 -29.44 -7.46
N VAL A 228 9.16 -28.59 -7.30
CA VAL A 228 8.99 -27.70 -6.15
C VAL A 228 7.97 -28.31 -5.17
N PRO A 229 8.29 -28.34 -3.86
CA PRO A 229 7.30 -28.70 -2.84
C PRO A 229 6.05 -27.83 -2.95
N ASN A 230 4.89 -28.47 -2.92
CA ASN A 230 3.60 -27.78 -2.99
C ASN A 230 2.61 -28.43 -2.01
N SER A 231 1.56 -27.69 -1.67
CA SER A 231 0.47 -28.16 -0.81
C SER A 231 -0.85 -27.60 -1.31
N VAL A 232 -1.93 -28.35 -1.12
CA VAL A 232 -3.28 -27.90 -1.47
C VAL A 232 -4.04 -27.69 -0.17
N VAL A 233 -4.49 -26.45 0.06
CA VAL A 233 -5.19 -26.04 1.29
C VAL A 233 -6.65 -25.69 1.01
N VAL A 234 -7.52 -25.95 1.98
CA VAL A 234 -8.95 -25.58 1.87
C VAL A 234 -9.14 -24.16 2.42
N VAL A 235 -9.80 -23.32 1.64
CA VAL A 235 -10.14 -21.94 2.03
C VAL A 235 -11.44 -21.95 2.85
N PRO A 236 -11.51 -21.22 3.98
CA PRO A 236 -12.77 -20.90 4.62
C PRO A 236 -13.55 -19.93 3.74
N SER A 237 -14.81 -20.24 3.43
CA SER A 237 -15.73 -19.26 2.88
C SER A 237 -16.96 -19.15 3.76
N ALA A 238 -17.44 -17.93 3.95
CA ALA A 238 -18.76 -17.65 4.52
C ALA A 238 -19.88 -17.80 3.46
N GLU A 239 -19.52 -17.89 2.17
CA GLU A 239 -20.47 -18.02 1.07
C GLU A 239 -20.60 -19.48 0.58
N PRO A 240 -21.84 -19.91 0.22
CA PRO A 240 -22.15 -21.30 -0.15
C PRO A 240 -21.71 -21.73 -1.56
N GLN A 241 -20.92 -20.94 -2.30
CA GLN A 241 -20.42 -21.35 -3.62
C GLN A 241 -19.30 -22.39 -3.55
N GLU A 242 -19.18 -23.20 -4.61
CA GLU A 242 -18.25 -24.32 -4.74
C GLU A 242 -16.86 -24.01 -4.20
N HIS A 243 -16.44 -24.78 -3.19
CA HIS A 243 -15.17 -24.59 -2.52
C HIS A 243 -14.01 -25.09 -3.39
N TYR A 244 -13.30 -24.14 -4.01
CA TYR A 244 -12.03 -24.42 -4.68
C TYR A 244 -10.89 -24.39 -3.66
N PRO A 245 -10.15 -25.49 -3.49
CA PRO A 245 -8.93 -25.44 -2.71
C PRO A 245 -7.87 -24.60 -3.43
N GLU A 246 -6.86 -24.16 -2.67
CA GLU A 246 -5.77 -23.35 -3.20
C GLU A 246 -4.46 -24.12 -3.17
N LEU A 247 -3.80 -24.14 -4.32
CA LEU A 247 -2.43 -24.63 -4.48
C LEU A 247 -1.47 -23.58 -3.93
N VAL A 248 -0.58 -24.02 -3.05
CA VAL A 248 0.46 -23.21 -2.42
C VAL A 248 1.84 -23.78 -2.75
N PHE A 249 2.75 -22.92 -3.22
CA PHE A 249 4.16 -23.26 -3.41
C PHE A 249 5.03 -22.00 -3.32
N SER A 250 6.30 -22.18 -2.93
CA SER A 250 7.27 -21.07 -2.90
C SER A 250 7.88 -20.86 -4.28
N ALA A 251 7.95 -19.61 -4.71
CA ALA A 251 8.58 -19.21 -5.95
C ALA A 251 9.67 -18.14 -5.70
N SER A 252 10.82 -18.33 -6.32
CA SER A 252 12.00 -17.47 -6.21
C SER A 252 12.14 -16.68 -7.51
N VAL A 253 11.94 -15.37 -7.48
CA VAL A 253 11.87 -14.51 -8.65
C VAL A 253 13.02 -13.48 -8.64
N PRO A 254 13.81 -13.35 -9.72
CA PRO A 254 14.93 -12.41 -9.78
C PRO A 254 14.48 -10.95 -9.69
N ALA A 255 15.42 -10.05 -9.42
CA ALA A 255 15.18 -8.62 -9.36
C ALA A 255 14.71 -8.05 -10.71
N LEU A 256 13.68 -7.22 -10.69
CA LEU A 256 13.12 -6.53 -11.86
C LEU A 256 12.91 -7.49 -13.05
N GLY A 257 12.29 -8.64 -12.78
CA GLY A 257 12.41 -9.81 -13.64
C GLY A 257 11.29 -10.80 -13.43
N PHE A 258 11.29 -11.91 -14.18
CA PHE A 258 10.29 -12.95 -14.03
C PHE A 258 10.87 -14.35 -13.91
N SER A 259 10.04 -15.27 -13.41
CA SER A 259 10.28 -16.72 -13.42
C SER A 259 8.99 -17.45 -13.81
N ILE A 260 9.12 -18.48 -14.64
CA ILE A 260 8.01 -19.28 -15.16
C ILE A 260 8.04 -20.67 -14.52
N TYR A 261 6.98 -21.01 -13.81
CA TYR A 261 6.76 -22.32 -13.20
C TYR A 261 5.73 -23.11 -14.01
N SER A 262 5.86 -24.42 -14.12
CA SER A 262 4.83 -25.28 -14.73
C SER A 262 4.06 -26.05 -13.66
N VAL A 263 2.75 -26.10 -13.79
CA VAL A 263 1.83 -26.79 -12.87
C VAL A 263 1.04 -27.82 -13.66
N THR A 264 1.14 -29.10 -13.27
CA THR A 264 0.42 -30.20 -13.92
C THR A 264 -0.39 -31.00 -12.90
N LYS A 265 -1.65 -31.27 -13.22
CA LYS A 265 -2.56 -32.08 -12.41
C LYS A 265 -2.19 -33.56 -12.47
N ILE A 266 -2.23 -34.24 -11.33
CA ILE A 266 -1.93 -35.67 -11.19
C ILE A 266 -3.23 -36.45 -10.97
N SER A 267 -3.66 -37.20 -11.99
CA SER A 267 -4.97 -37.88 -12.02
C SER A 267 -5.08 -39.14 -11.14
N HIS A 268 -3.96 -39.76 -10.74
CA HIS A 268 -3.93 -41.08 -10.10
C HIS A 268 -3.54 -41.11 -8.62
N ARG A 269 -3.35 -39.95 -7.97
CA ARG A 269 -3.08 -39.86 -6.52
C ARG A 269 -4.30 -39.29 -5.80
N LYS A 270 -4.80 -40.00 -4.78
CA LYS A 270 -5.77 -39.44 -3.82
C LYS A 270 -5.17 -38.13 -3.27
N PRO A 271 -5.87 -37.00 -3.39
CA PRO A 271 -5.35 -35.73 -2.90
C PRO A 271 -5.20 -35.80 -1.38
N LEU A 272 -3.97 -35.63 -0.88
CA LEU A 272 -3.69 -35.39 0.53
C LEU A 272 -4.00 -33.91 0.81
N ILE A 273 -5.29 -33.57 0.82
CA ILE A 273 -5.76 -32.25 1.23
C ILE A 273 -5.99 -32.33 2.74
N PRO A 274 -5.21 -31.61 3.57
CA PRO A 274 -5.48 -31.54 5.00
C PRO A 274 -6.88 -30.97 5.21
N LEU A 275 -7.79 -31.81 5.70
CA LEU A 275 -9.12 -31.35 6.09
C LEU A 275 -8.95 -30.39 7.27
N PRO A 276 -9.59 -29.21 7.25
CA PRO A 276 -9.58 -28.31 8.39
C PRO A 276 -10.12 -29.04 9.61
N ASN A 277 -9.29 -29.20 10.64
CA ASN A 277 -9.71 -29.85 11.86
C ASN A 277 -10.52 -28.85 12.69
N SER A 278 -11.83 -29.08 12.79
CA SER A 278 -12.65 -28.40 13.79
C SER A 278 -12.17 -28.83 15.18
N ILE A 279 -11.79 -27.86 16.00
CA ILE A 279 -11.26 -28.13 17.35
C ILE A 279 -12.47 -28.44 18.26
N SER A 280 -12.86 -29.72 18.31
CA SER A 280 -13.88 -30.23 19.24
C SER A 280 -13.30 -30.46 20.65
N ARG A 281 -14.16 -30.73 21.64
CA ARG A 281 -13.75 -31.14 23.01
C ARG A 281 -12.77 -32.33 23.02
N LYS A 282 -12.79 -33.22 22.02
CA LYS A 282 -11.84 -34.35 21.87
C LYS A 282 -10.48 -33.95 21.28
N PHE A 283 -10.36 -32.78 20.64
CA PHE A 283 -9.09 -32.26 20.14
C PHE A 283 -8.24 -31.64 21.27
N ARG A 284 -8.91 -31.12 22.32
CA ARG A 284 -8.28 -30.55 23.53
C ARG A 284 -7.38 -31.52 24.29
N SER A 285 -7.59 -32.83 24.17
CA SER A 285 -6.73 -33.85 24.81
C SER A 285 -5.48 -34.21 24.00
N ARG A 286 -5.42 -33.83 22.71
CA ARG A 286 -4.34 -34.22 21.78
C ARG A 286 -3.32 -33.11 21.51
N PHE A 287 -3.69 -31.85 21.74
CA PHE A 287 -2.80 -30.69 21.65
C PHE A 287 -2.99 -29.79 22.89
N PRO A 288 -2.11 -29.87 23.89
CA PRO A 288 -2.23 -29.06 25.11
C PRO A 288 -2.01 -27.56 24.85
N VAL A 289 -1.39 -27.20 23.70
CA VAL A 289 -1.15 -25.82 23.29
C VAL A 289 -1.63 -25.61 21.85
N LEU A 290 -2.56 -24.67 21.66
CA LEU A 290 -3.01 -24.24 20.33
C LEU A 290 -2.01 -23.22 19.77
N ALA A 291 -1.21 -23.62 18.77
CA ALA A 291 -0.20 -22.75 18.18
C ALA A 291 0.05 -23.05 16.69
N ILE A 292 0.46 -22.02 15.95
CA ILE A 292 1.08 -22.13 14.63
C ILE A 292 2.54 -21.69 14.73
N GLU A 293 3.42 -22.31 13.97
CA GLU A 293 4.84 -21.99 14.00
C GLU A 293 5.56 -22.33 12.70
N ASN A 294 6.64 -21.61 12.43
CA ASN A 294 7.63 -21.93 11.41
C ASN A 294 9.04 -21.83 12.01
N GLU A 295 10.06 -21.66 11.18
CA GLU A 295 11.46 -21.53 11.58
C GLU A 295 11.71 -20.32 12.50
N TYR A 296 10.96 -19.24 12.32
CA TYR A 296 11.28 -17.92 12.88
C TYR A 296 10.26 -17.40 13.89
N ILE A 297 8.99 -17.76 13.74
CA ILE A 297 7.87 -17.25 14.54
C ILE A 297 7.08 -18.43 15.13
N ARG A 298 6.58 -18.24 16.35
CA ARG A 298 5.51 -19.05 16.93
C ARG A 298 4.42 -18.12 17.44
N ALA A 299 3.17 -18.40 17.07
CA ALA A 299 1.99 -17.72 17.55
C ALA A 299 1.12 -18.69 18.35
N THR A 300 0.77 -18.32 19.58
CA THR A 300 -0.04 -19.13 20.50
C THR A 300 -1.41 -18.49 20.66
N PHE A 301 -2.44 -19.32 20.83
CA PHE A 301 -3.83 -18.89 20.92
C PHE A 301 -4.51 -19.50 22.14
N ASN A 302 -5.51 -18.80 22.66
CA ASN A 302 -6.37 -19.31 23.71
C ASN A 302 -7.33 -20.37 23.11
N PRO A 303 -7.40 -21.60 23.64
CA PRO A 303 -8.27 -22.65 23.10
C PRO A 303 -9.76 -22.48 23.43
N ASP A 304 -10.11 -21.61 24.37
CA ASP A 304 -11.49 -21.30 24.76
C ASP A 304 -12.04 -20.08 24.01
N THR A 305 -11.25 -19.01 23.88
CA THR A 305 -11.68 -17.80 23.14
C THR A 305 -11.27 -17.83 21.66
N GLY A 306 -10.26 -18.62 21.29
CA GLY A 306 -9.69 -18.66 19.94
C GLY A 306 -8.77 -17.47 19.61
N PHE A 307 -8.55 -16.53 20.53
CA PHE A 307 -7.76 -15.31 20.28
C PHE A 307 -6.26 -15.55 20.33
N LEU A 308 -5.50 -14.74 19.59
CA LEU A 308 -4.04 -14.70 19.70
C LEU A 308 -3.68 -14.22 21.10
N THR A 309 -2.78 -14.92 21.78
CA THR A 309 -2.34 -14.60 23.15
C THR A 309 -0.83 -14.30 23.26
N GLU A 310 -0.03 -14.78 22.32
CA GLU A 310 1.42 -14.63 22.36
C GLU A 310 2.03 -14.69 20.96
N ILE A 311 3.01 -13.82 20.70
CA ILE A 311 3.92 -13.91 19.56
C ILE A 311 5.33 -14.11 20.10
N ARG A 312 5.99 -15.17 19.64
CA ARG A 312 7.40 -15.45 19.90
C ARG A 312 8.21 -15.32 18.62
N ASN A 313 9.19 -14.42 18.63
CA ASN A 313 10.26 -14.37 17.63
C ASN A 313 11.39 -15.29 18.11
N LYS A 314 11.54 -16.44 17.46
CA LYS A 314 12.46 -17.52 17.84
C LYS A 314 13.91 -17.10 17.64
N ASP A 315 14.22 -16.42 16.54
CA ASP A 315 15.61 -16.03 16.21
C ASP A 315 16.16 -15.00 17.17
N LYS A 316 15.31 -14.04 17.56
CA LYS A 316 15.71 -12.94 18.44
C LYS A 316 15.46 -13.23 19.92
N ASN A 317 14.91 -14.42 20.20
CA ASN A 317 14.44 -14.84 21.51
C ASN A 317 13.55 -13.78 22.19
N LEU A 318 12.62 -13.20 21.41
CA LEU A 318 11.62 -12.26 21.94
C LEU A 318 10.30 -12.99 22.14
N LEU A 319 9.62 -12.66 23.23
CA LEU A 319 8.30 -13.18 23.56
C LEU A 319 7.44 -12.00 23.99
N LEU A 320 6.33 -11.80 23.30
CA LEU A 320 5.37 -10.74 23.59
C LEU A 320 3.98 -11.34 23.82
N PRO A 321 3.44 -11.27 25.05
CA PRO A 321 2.02 -11.47 25.28
C PRO A 321 1.24 -10.41 24.50
N VAL A 322 0.27 -10.84 23.70
CA VAL A 322 -0.56 -9.96 22.88
C VAL A 322 -1.96 -10.53 22.80
N ASN A 323 -2.97 -9.70 23.04
CA ASN A 323 -4.35 -10.04 22.78
C ASN A 323 -4.81 -9.34 21.50
N GLN A 324 -5.17 -10.10 20.47
CA GLN A 324 -5.72 -9.54 19.23
C GLN A 324 -7.17 -9.99 19.02
N SER A 325 -8.06 -9.02 18.81
CA SER A 325 -9.46 -9.26 18.46
C SER A 325 -10.07 -8.07 17.72
N PHE A 326 -11.33 -8.23 17.28
CA PHE A 326 -12.09 -7.18 16.62
C PHE A 326 -13.05 -6.49 17.58
N PHE A 327 -13.14 -5.17 17.47
CA PHE A 327 -14.10 -4.33 18.16
C PHE A 327 -14.80 -3.41 17.16
N TRP A 328 -15.82 -2.67 17.62
CA TRP A 328 -16.43 -1.62 16.83
C TRP A 328 -16.85 -0.44 17.71
N TYR A 329 -16.73 0.76 17.17
CA TYR A 329 -17.31 1.96 17.73
C TYR A 329 -18.70 2.18 17.14
N GLY A 330 -19.67 2.54 18.00
CA GLY A 330 -20.96 3.05 17.56
C GLY A 330 -20.77 4.43 16.92
N ALA A 331 -21.34 4.64 15.74
CA ALA A 331 -21.28 5.93 15.06
C ALA A 331 -22.29 6.90 15.69
N SER A 332 -21.83 8.05 16.18
CA SER A 332 -22.73 9.08 16.72
C SER A 332 -23.70 9.57 15.63
N SER A 333 -24.96 9.71 16.01
CA SER A 333 -26.02 10.33 15.20
C SER A 333 -26.34 11.77 15.60
N GLY A 334 -25.45 12.39 16.37
CA GLY A 334 -25.70 13.66 17.05
C GLY A 334 -26.32 13.46 18.43
N ASP A 335 -26.14 14.45 19.31
CA ASP A 335 -26.62 14.46 20.68
C ASP A 335 -26.87 15.91 21.15
N LEU A 336 -27.18 16.09 22.44
CA LEU A 336 -27.44 17.41 23.04
C LEU A 336 -26.21 18.33 23.05
N GLU A 337 -24.99 17.77 23.03
CA GLU A 337 -23.74 18.55 23.01
C GLU A 337 -23.41 19.03 21.60
N SER A 338 -23.62 18.18 20.60
CA SER A 338 -23.39 18.52 19.20
C SER A 338 -24.26 17.74 18.25
N TRP A 339 -24.79 18.43 17.24
CA TRP A 339 -25.49 17.83 16.11
C TRP A 339 -24.58 16.98 15.21
N GLN A 340 -23.26 17.10 15.35
CA GLN A 340 -22.31 16.44 14.46
C GLN A 340 -22.47 14.92 14.48
N THR A 341 -22.68 14.31 13.32
CA THR A 341 -22.73 12.85 13.19
C THR A 341 -21.39 12.29 12.72
N SER A 342 -21.20 10.98 12.79
CA SER A 342 -20.11 10.32 12.05
C SER A 342 -20.52 10.10 10.58
N GLY A 343 -19.60 10.30 9.64
CA GLY A 343 -19.86 10.20 8.21
C GLY A 343 -18.62 9.87 7.40
N ALA A 344 -18.65 10.13 6.08
CA ALA A 344 -17.54 9.77 5.19
C ALA A 344 -16.21 10.46 5.58
N TYR A 345 -16.27 11.70 6.06
CA TYR A 345 -15.14 12.50 6.52
C TYR A 345 -14.89 12.30 8.02
N ILE A 346 -15.94 12.55 8.80
CA ILE A 346 -15.87 12.65 10.25
C ILE A 346 -15.90 11.28 10.89
N PHE A 347 -15.02 11.07 11.87
CA PHE A 347 -15.14 9.99 12.84
C PHE A 347 -15.58 10.60 14.17
N ARG A 348 -16.83 10.33 14.58
CA ARG A 348 -17.36 10.70 15.89
C ARG A 348 -17.94 9.45 16.56
N PRO A 349 -17.17 8.74 17.40
CA PRO A 349 -17.70 7.60 18.13
C PRO A 349 -18.69 8.08 19.20
N GLU A 350 -19.79 7.34 19.38
CA GLU A 350 -20.78 7.60 20.43
C GLU A 350 -20.18 7.51 21.84
N GLY A 351 -19.16 6.66 22.00
CA GLY A 351 -18.50 6.46 23.28
C GLY A 351 -17.02 6.12 23.14
N ARG A 352 -16.27 6.38 24.21
CA ARG A 352 -14.81 6.16 24.24
C ARG A 352 -14.41 4.68 24.19
N LYS A 353 -15.27 3.81 24.72
CA LYS A 353 -15.02 2.35 24.78
C LYS A 353 -15.72 1.69 23.60
N PRO A 354 -15.00 0.95 22.73
CA PRO A 354 -15.66 0.18 21.69
C PRO A 354 -16.23 -1.13 22.25
N TYR A 355 -17.15 -1.71 21.50
CA TYR A 355 -17.80 -2.98 21.81
C TYR A 355 -17.05 -4.13 21.12
N PRO A 356 -16.81 -5.28 21.78
CA PRO A 356 -16.23 -6.43 21.10
C PRO A 356 -17.18 -6.93 20.01
N VAL A 357 -16.63 -7.35 18.86
CA VAL A 357 -17.42 -8.04 17.83
C VAL A 357 -17.91 -9.40 18.35
N SER A 358 -17.05 -10.10 19.09
CA SER A 358 -17.37 -11.31 19.83
C SER A 358 -16.37 -11.53 20.97
N HIS A 359 -16.77 -12.28 22.00
CA HIS A 359 -15.90 -12.71 23.09
C HIS A 359 -15.14 -14.02 22.80
N TYR A 360 -15.51 -14.72 21.72
CA TYR A 360 -14.83 -15.92 21.24
C TYR A 360 -14.91 -16.02 19.70
N ALA A 361 -14.01 -16.77 19.09
CA ALA A 361 -14.06 -17.12 17.67
C ALA A 361 -14.18 -18.64 17.50
N GLN A 362 -15.00 -19.08 16.54
CA GLN A 362 -14.95 -20.46 16.08
C GLN A 362 -13.64 -20.68 15.33
N ILE A 363 -12.89 -21.71 15.71
CA ILE A 363 -11.54 -21.94 15.19
C ILE A 363 -11.42 -23.21 14.36
N ARG A 364 -10.65 -23.13 13.27
CA ARG A 364 -10.19 -24.29 12.48
C ARG A 364 -8.70 -24.18 12.27
N LEU A 365 -7.99 -25.28 12.52
CA LEU A 365 -6.53 -25.34 12.36
C LEU A 365 -6.18 -26.11 11.10
N VAL A 366 -5.34 -25.50 10.26
CA VAL A 366 -4.75 -26.11 9.07
C VAL A 366 -3.24 -26.11 9.24
N LYS A 367 -2.60 -27.28 9.15
CA LYS A 367 -1.14 -27.38 9.17
C LYS A 367 -0.66 -28.17 7.97
N THR A 368 0.22 -27.55 7.20
CA THR A 368 0.95 -28.16 6.08
C THR A 368 2.44 -27.86 6.26
N PRO A 369 3.33 -28.53 5.51
CA PRO A 369 4.75 -28.19 5.54
C PRO A 369 5.06 -26.75 5.08
N LEU A 370 4.23 -26.18 4.18
CA LEU A 370 4.48 -24.86 3.59
C LEU A 370 3.76 -23.71 4.30
N VAL A 371 2.65 -24.01 4.98
CA VAL A 371 1.81 -23.01 5.64
C VAL A 371 1.05 -23.62 6.82
N GLN A 372 0.99 -22.87 7.91
CA GLN A 372 0.10 -23.13 9.04
C GLN A 372 -0.87 -21.97 9.20
N GLU A 373 -2.15 -22.28 9.40
CA GLU A 373 -3.24 -21.31 9.48
C GLU A 373 -4.15 -21.62 10.66
N LEU A 374 -4.55 -20.57 11.37
CA LEU A 374 -5.69 -20.59 12.27
C LEU A 374 -6.80 -19.73 11.67
N HIS A 375 -7.90 -20.37 11.28
CA HIS A 375 -9.10 -19.69 10.82
C HIS A 375 -9.94 -19.33 12.02
N GLN A 376 -10.32 -18.06 12.15
CA GLN A 376 -11.11 -17.51 13.25
C GLN A 376 -12.39 -16.89 12.67
N ASN A 377 -13.55 -17.42 13.06
CA ASN A 377 -14.84 -16.84 12.71
C ASN A 377 -15.46 -16.18 13.96
N PHE A 378 -15.48 -14.85 14.00
CA PHE A 378 -15.97 -14.08 15.14
C PHE A 378 -17.48 -13.88 15.09
N SER A 379 -18.03 -13.67 13.88
CA SER A 379 -19.46 -13.47 13.65
C SER A 379 -19.80 -13.75 12.17
N ALA A 380 -21.10 -13.75 11.82
CA ALA A 380 -21.55 -13.92 10.43
C ALA A 380 -21.00 -12.88 9.44
N TRP A 381 -20.47 -11.76 9.93
CA TRP A 381 -19.96 -10.64 9.13
C TRP A 381 -18.50 -10.29 9.45
N CYS A 382 -17.80 -11.08 10.27
CA CYS A 382 -16.41 -10.82 10.66
C CYS A 382 -15.62 -12.11 10.86
N SER A 383 -14.62 -12.34 10.03
CA SER A 383 -13.70 -13.46 10.12
C SER A 383 -12.26 -13.05 9.85
N GLN A 384 -11.32 -13.88 10.30
CA GLN A 384 -9.89 -13.69 10.11
C GLN A 384 -9.19 -15.03 9.85
N VAL A 385 -8.15 -15.02 9.03
CA VAL A 385 -7.19 -16.11 8.89
C VAL A 385 -5.83 -15.62 9.37
N VAL A 386 -5.34 -16.21 10.47
CA VAL A 386 -3.98 -16.00 10.95
C VAL A 386 -3.08 -17.02 10.27
N ARG A 387 -2.12 -16.55 9.49
CA ARG A 387 -1.32 -17.35 8.57
C ARG A 387 0.16 -17.16 8.83
N LEU A 388 0.89 -18.26 8.78
CA LEU A 388 2.34 -18.29 8.86
C LEU A 388 2.88 -19.25 7.82
N TYR A 389 3.52 -18.71 6.79
CA TYR A 389 4.17 -19.52 5.76
C TYR A 389 5.58 -19.95 6.21
N GLN A 390 6.09 -21.02 5.60
CA GLN A 390 7.47 -21.44 5.74
C GLN A 390 8.44 -20.29 5.37
N GLY A 391 9.49 -20.08 6.17
CA GLY A 391 10.53 -19.08 5.91
C GLY A 391 10.11 -17.61 6.13
N GLN A 392 8.88 -17.33 6.55
CA GLN A 392 8.43 -15.97 6.84
C GLN A 392 8.76 -15.50 8.27
N ARG A 393 9.07 -14.20 8.41
CA ARG A 393 9.42 -13.56 9.69
C ARG A 393 8.32 -12.63 10.22
N HIS A 394 7.08 -12.84 9.78
CA HIS A 394 5.91 -12.05 10.17
C HIS A 394 4.68 -12.96 10.19
N LEU A 395 3.64 -12.54 10.93
CA LEU A 395 2.31 -13.16 10.87
C LEU A 395 1.44 -12.38 9.88
N GLU A 396 0.67 -13.08 9.08
CA GLU A 396 -0.33 -12.49 8.19
C GLU A 396 -1.72 -12.67 8.81
N LEU A 397 -2.41 -11.58 9.10
CA LEU A 397 -3.79 -11.56 9.60
C LEU A 397 -4.69 -11.06 8.47
N GLU A 398 -5.23 -11.99 7.68
CA GLU A 398 -6.18 -11.68 6.62
C GLU A 398 -7.59 -11.57 7.21
N TRP A 399 -8.20 -10.40 7.14
CA TRP A 399 -9.52 -10.13 7.70
C TRP A 399 -10.57 -10.01 6.58
N THR A 400 -11.78 -10.48 6.85
CA THR A 400 -12.97 -10.28 6.01
C THR A 400 -14.07 -9.69 6.88
N VAL A 401 -14.48 -8.46 6.59
CA VAL A 401 -15.48 -7.71 7.35
C VAL A 401 -16.59 -7.24 6.42
N GLY A 402 -17.83 -7.57 6.77
CA GLY A 402 -19.05 -7.15 6.10
C GLY A 402 -19.92 -8.32 5.63
N PRO A 403 -21.18 -8.05 5.21
CA PRO A 403 -21.85 -6.75 5.29
C PRO A 403 -22.07 -6.35 6.76
N ILE A 404 -21.63 -5.14 7.14
CA ILE A 404 -21.70 -4.70 8.54
C ILE A 404 -23.18 -4.49 8.91
N PRO A 405 -23.71 -5.14 9.96
CA PRO A 405 -25.10 -4.99 10.35
C PRO A 405 -25.31 -3.62 11.00
N VAL A 406 -26.31 -2.87 10.53
CA VAL A 406 -26.67 -1.55 11.09
C VAL A 406 -27.91 -1.58 11.98
N GLY A 407 -28.59 -2.73 12.13
CA GLY A 407 -29.77 -2.86 13.00
C GLY A 407 -30.83 -1.78 12.74
N GLU A 408 -31.38 -1.19 13.80
CA GLU A 408 -32.35 -0.08 13.76
C GLU A 408 -31.76 1.29 13.36
N GLY A 409 -30.69 1.31 12.56
CA GLY A 409 -30.06 2.55 12.08
C GLY A 409 -28.87 3.03 12.91
N TRP A 410 -28.05 2.11 13.45
CA TRP A 410 -26.84 2.43 14.20
C TRP A 410 -25.61 2.06 13.37
N GLY A 411 -24.87 3.08 12.91
CA GLY A 411 -23.62 2.89 12.18
C GLY A 411 -22.54 2.23 13.03
N LYS A 412 -21.63 1.50 12.39
CA LYS A 412 -20.52 0.80 13.08
C LYS A 412 -19.20 1.02 12.36
N GLU A 413 -18.18 1.21 13.16
CA GLU A 413 -16.80 1.44 12.70
C GLU A 413 -15.90 0.37 13.31
N VAL A 414 -15.50 -0.59 12.50
CA VAL A 414 -14.89 -1.85 12.92
C VAL A 414 -13.38 -1.69 12.97
N ILE A 415 -12.77 -2.14 14.07
CA ILE A 415 -11.33 -2.05 14.33
C ILE A 415 -10.75 -3.43 14.61
N SER A 416 -9.50 -3.65 14.18
CA SER A 416 -8.62 -4.70 14.68
C SER A 416 -7.70 -4.09 15.74
N ARG A 417 -7.70 -4.64 16.95
CA ARG A 417 -6.93 -4.11 18.10
C ARG A 417 -5.96 -5.15 18.63
N PHE A 418 -4.76 -4.67 18.98
CA PHE A 418 -3.69 -5.42 19.62
C PHE A 418 -3.40 -4.79 20.98
N ASP A 419 -3.62 -5.56 22.05
CA ASP A 419 -3.29 -5.13 23.42
C ASP A 419 -2.08 -5.91 23.94
N THR A 420 -1.08 -5.18 24.45
CA THR A 420 0.21 -5.73 24.89
C THR A 420 0.65 -5.11 26.22
N PRO A 421 1.59 -5.72 26.96
CA PRO A 421 2.14 -5.13 28.19
C PRO A 421 3.21 -4.05 27.93
N LEU A 422 3.52 -3.72 26.66
CA LEU A 422 4.56 -2.76 26.30
C LEU A 422 4.34 -1.41 26.99
N LYS A 423 5.41 -0.82 27.53
CA LYS A 423 5.38 0.50 28.18
C LYS A 423 5.69 1.58 27.16
N THR A 424 4.68 1.97 26.40
CA THR A 424 4.76 2.92 25.28
C THR A 424 4.66 4.38 25.74
N ASN A 425 4.15 4.64 26.95
CA ASN A 425 4.01 5.98 27.55
C ASN A 425 3.22 6.97 26.67
N GLY A 426 2.19 6.46 25.98
CA GLY A 426 1.35 7.25 25.07
C GLY A 426 2.00 7.58 23.73
N LEU A 427 3.19 7.05 23.45
CA LEU A 427 3.87 7.19 22.17
C LEU A 427 3.54 6.04 21.22
N PHE A 428 3.33 6.39 19.95
CA PHE A 428 3.17 5.46 18.85
C PHE A 428 3.65 6.13 17.56
N TYR A 429 3.78 5.37 16.49
CA TYR A 429 4.45 5.84 15.28
C TYR A 429 3.65 5.45 14.05
N THR A 430 3.41 6.39 13.15
CA THR A 430 2.71 6.15 11.88
C THR A 430 3.55 6.67 10.72
N ASP A 431 3.40 6.04 9.56
CA ASP A 431 4.05 6.55 8.36
C ASP A 431 3.41 7.83 7.82
N SER A 432 4.19 8.62 7.09
CA SER A 432 3.75 9.73 6.26
C SER A 432 3.85 9.30 4.80
N ASN A 433 2.70 9.05 4.17
CA ASN A 433 2.60 8.63 2.76
C ASN A 433 3.47 7.41 2.39
N GLY A 434 3.71 6.48 3.32
CA GLY A 434 4.56 5.31 3.11
C GLY A 434 6.06 5.53 3.31
N ARG A 435 6.48 6.76 3.64
CA ARG A 435 7.87 7.21 3.68
C ARG A 435 8.34 7.52 5.10
N GLU A 436 8.37 8.77 5.52
CA GLU A 436 8.85 9.18 6.85
C GLU A 436 8.02 8.51 7.95
N ILE A 437 8.63 8.28 9.12
CA ILE A 437 7.90 7.81 10.30
C ILE A 437 7.75 8.98 11.27
N LEU A 438 6.51 9.31 11.60
CA LEU A 438 6.19 10.38 12.51
C LEU A 438 5.86 9.81 13.89
N GLN A 439 6.53 10.34 14.90
CA GLN A 439 6.20 10.06 16.30
C GLN A 439 4.92 10.79 16.67
N ARG A 440 3.93 10.04 17.17
CA ARG A 440 2.67 10.52 17.69
C ARG A 440 2.67 10.39 19.20
N LYS A 441 2.05 11.35 19.88
CA LYS A 441 1.79 11.31 21.32
C LYS A 441 0.30 11.51 21.54
N ARG A 442 -0.32 10.56 22.24
CA ARG A 442 -1.73 10.62 22.59
C ARG A 442 -2.02 11.91 23.38
N ASP A 443 -3.13 12.56 23.05
CA ASP A 443 -3.64 13.79 23.69
C ASP A 443 -2.64 14.95 23.68
N TYR A 444 -1.83 15.06 22.62
CA TYR A 444 -0.79 16.09 22.53
C TYR A 444 -0.63 16.67 21.12
N ARG A 445 -0.30 17.96 21.05
CA ARG A 445 0.13 18.66 19.82
C ARG A 445 1.39 19.47 20.13
N PRO A 446 2.41 19.46 19.26
CA PRO A 446 3.67 20.15 19.53
C PRO A 446 3.57 21.67 19.38
N THR A 447 2.59 22.17 18.63
CA THR A 447 2.51 23.57 18.21
C THR A 447 1.46 24.41 18.93
N TRP A 448 0.54 23.80 19.68
CA TRP A 448 -0.49 24.52 20.46
C TRP A 448 -0.95 23.68 21.65
N GLU A 449 -1.55 24.34 22.65
CA GLU A 449 -2.21 23.65 23.77
C GLU A 449 -3.52 23.01 23.30
N LEU A 450 -3.60 21.69 23.38
CA LEU A 450 -4.73 20.93 22.86
C LEU A 450 -5.87 20.88 23.88
N ASP A 451 -7.01 21.48 23.52
CA ASP A 451 -8.31 21.23 24.15
C ASP A 451 -9.05 20.13 23.35
N LEU A 452 -9.15 18.92 23.92
CA LEU A 452 -9.57 17.72 23.20
C LEU A 452 -10.96 17.22 23.62
N TRP A 453 -11.95 17.52 22.80
CA TRP A 453 -13.35 17.11 23.00
C TRP A 453 -13.61 15.66 22.58
N GLU A 454 -12.89 15.19 21.56
CA GLU A 454 -13.01 13.83 21.01
C GLU A 454 -11.69 13.04 21.22
N PRO A 455 -11.47 12.44 22.41
CA PRO A 455 -10.19 11.79 22.75
C PRO A 455 -9.91 10.50 21.97
N VAL A 456 -10.93 9.92 21.32
CA VAL A 456 -10.72 8.81 20.39
C VAL A 456 -10.35 9.37 19.02
N ALA A 457 -11.26 10.11 18.38
CA ALA A 457 -11.10 10.57 17.01
C ALA A 457 -9.91 11.51 16.81
N GLY A 458 -9.62 12.39 17.78
CA GLY A 458 -8.48 13.30 17.73
C GLY A 458 -7.11 12.64 17.95
N ASN A 459 -7.07 11.33 18.20
CA ASN A 459 -5.84 10.55 18.26
C ASN A 459 -5.72 9.53 17.11
N TYR A 460 -6.62 9.55 16.13
CA TYR A 460 -6.49 8.77 14.91
C TYR A 460 -5.61 9.49 13.88
N TYR A 461 -4.74 8.72 13.22
CA TYR A 461 -3.82 9.20 12.19
C TYR A 461 -3.91 8.31 10.95
N PRO A 462 -3.58 8.82 9.76
CA PRO A 462 -3.52 8.01 8.57
C PRO A 462 -2.34 7.02 8.67
N VAL A 463 -2.58 5.79 8.23
CA VAL A 463 -1.61 4.70 8.12
C VAL A 463 -1.67 4.19 6.68
N ASN A 464 -0.68 4.53 5.86
CA ASN A 464 -0.64 4.11 4.46
C ASN A 464 0.13 2.80 4.27
N THR A 465 1.10 2.53 5.14
CA THR A 465 1.89 1.31 5.08
C THR A 465 2.12 0.66 6.43
N ARG A 466 2.25 1.44 7.52
CA ARG A 466 2.61 0.89 8.83
C ARG A 466 2.31 1.78 10.02
N ILE A 467 2.00 1.11 11.12
CA ILE A 467 1.91 1.69 12.46
C ILE A 467 2.70 0.80 13.43
N TYR A 468 3.34 1.38 14.44
CA TYR A 468 3.98 0.59 15.49
C TYR A 468 3.97 1.24 16.86
N ILE A 469 4.10 0.38 17.87
CA ILE A 469 4.34 0.73 19.26
C ILE A 469 5.63 0.05 19.72
N LYS A 470 6.36 0.69 20.64
CA LYS A 470 7.60 0.15 21.20
C LYS A 470 7.79 0.55 22.65
N ASP A 471 8.54 -0.28 23.38
CA ASP A 471 9.14 0.07 24.66
C ASP A 471 10.66 0.30 24.48
N ARG A 472 11.47 0.04 25.51
CA ARG A 472 12.93 0.17 25.44
C ARG A 472 13.62 -0.94 24.64
N ASN A 473 13.01 -2.12 24.51
CA ASN A 473 13.63 -3.31 23.96
C ASN A 473 12.89 -3.85 22.73
N MET A 474 11.56 -3.90 22.76
CA MET A 474 10.71 -4.54 21.75
C MET A 474 9.84 -3.53 21.01
N GLN A 475 9.60 -3.83 19.74
CA GLN A 475 8.68 -3.11 18.86
C GLN A 475 7.69 -4.10 18.25
N LEU A 476 6.40 -3.81 18.38
CA LEU A 476 5.32 -4.46 17.64
C LEU A 476 4.93 -3.55 16.47
N THR A 477 5.14 -4.04 15.24
CA THR A 477 4.79 -3.32 14.01
C THR A 477 3.66 -4.02 13.28
N VAL A 478 2.70 -3.26 12.79
CA VAL A 478 1.62 -3.74 11.93
C VAL A 478 1.67 -3.00 10.60
N LEU A 479 1.86 -3.74 9.51
CA LEU A 479 1.78 -3.21 8.15
C LEU A 479 0.36 -3.36 7.61
N THR A 480 -0.05 -2.42 6.76
CA THR A 480 -1.36 -2.41 6.11
C THR A 480 -1.23 -2.64 4.60
N ASP A 481 -2.24 -3.27 4.01
CA ASP A 481 -2.31 -3.55 2.57
C ASP A 481 -3.03 -2.43 1.77
N ARG A 482 -3.46 -1.39 2.48
CA ARG A 482 -4.17 -0.19 2.01
C ARG A 482 -4.10 0.90 3.08
N SER A 483 -4.52 2.12 2.72
CA SER A 483 -4.69 3.19 3.71
C SER A 483 -5.78 2.88 4.73
N GLN A 484 -5.49 3.12 6.01
CA GLN A 484 -6.39 2.92 7.14
C GLN A 484 -6.21 4.04 8.17
N GLY A 485 -7.22 4.27 9.01
CA GLY A 485 -7.07 5.05 10.24
C GLY A 485 -6.51 4.16 11.36
N GLY A 486 -5.49 4.63 12.07
CA GLY A 486 -4.89 3.90 13.19
C GLY A 486 -4.55 4.79 14.38
N SER A 487 -4.45 4.16 15.57
CA SER A 487 -4.16 4.86 16.83
C SER A 487 -3.53 3.94 17.88
N SER A 488 -3.09 4.55 19.00
CA SER A 488 -2.75 3.91 20.26
C SER A 488 -3.49 4.61 21.40
N LEU A 489 -4.70 4.14 21.70
CA LEU A 489 -5.59 4.77 22.70
C LEU A 489 -5.31 4.34 24.15
N GLY A 490 -4.54 3.27 24.34
CA GLY A 490 -4.08 2.78 25.64
C GLY A 490 -2.57 2.58 25.65
N ASN A 491 -1.95 2.52 26.83
CA ASN A 491 -0.54 2.15 26.94
C ASN A 491 -0.36 0.69 26.48
N GLY A 492 0.58 0.43 25.57
CA GLY A 492 0.77 -0.91 24.99
C GLY A 492 -0.35 -1.37 24.04
N SER A 493 -1.31 -0.52 23.70
CA SER A 493 -2.41 -0.84 22.78
C SER A 493 -2.19 -0.20 21.41
N LEU A 494 -2.58 -0.88 20.34
CA LEU A 494 -2.52 -0.41 18.96
C LEU A 494 -3.79 -0.87 18.24
N GLU A 495 -4.42 0.01 17.46
CA GLU A 495 -5.61 -0.34 16.69
C GLU A 495 -5.61 0.25 15.28
N LEU A 496 -6.27 -0.46 14.37
CA LEU A 496 -6.49 -0.08 12.98
C LEU A 496 -7.96 -0.27 12.65
N MET A 497 -8.60 0.78 12.15
CA MET A 497 -9.96 0.71 11.63
C MET A 497 -9.93 0.07 10.24
N VAL A 498 -10.69 -1.02 10.08
CA VAL A 498 -10.65 -1.88 8.88
C VAL A 498 -11.83 -1.65 7.95
N HIS A 499 -12.99 -1.26 8.49
CA HIS A 499 -14.20 -0.99 7.71
C HIS A 499 -15.21 -0.14 8.48
N ARG A 500 -16.05 0.60 7.76
CA ARG A 500 -17.08 1.50 8.33
C ARG A 500 -18.36 1.38 7.51
N ARG A 501 -19.51 1.36 8.20
CA ARG A 501 -20.83 1.55 7.57
C ARG A 501 -21.62 2.52 8.42
N LEU A 502 -22.02 3.63 7.81
CA LEU A 502 -22.63 4.78 8.48
C LEU A 502 -23.97 5.08 7.84
N VAL A 503 -24.95 5.45 8.66
CA VAL A 503 -26.34 5.67 8.22
C VAL A 503 -26.74 7.15 8.17
N LYS A 504 -25.82 8.05 8.53
CA LYS A 504 -25.98 9.51 8.47
C LYS A 504 -24.88 10.13 7.60
N ASP A 505 -25.20 11.26 7.00
CA ASP A 505 -24.22 12.20 6.42
C ASP A 505 -23.65 13.08 7.53
N ASP A 506 -22.39 13.49 7.42
CA ASP A 506 -21.66 14.30 8.41
C ASP A 506 -21.72 15.81 8.13
N GLY A 507 -22.51 16.26 7.16
CA GLY A 507 -22.75 17.67 6.91
C GLY A 507 -21.59 18.39 6.23
N ARG A 508 -20.69 17.68 5.54
CA ARG A 508 -19.54 18.26 4.80
C ARG A 508 -19.76 18.38 3.29
N GLY A 509 -21.02 18.34 2.86
CA GLY A 509 -21.41 18.60 1.47
C GLY A 509 -21.58 17.37 0.59
N LEU A 510 -21.22 16.18 1.08
CA LEU A 510 -21.45 14.92 0.37
C LEU A 510 -22.94 14.63 0.17
N GLN A 511 -23.73 14.86 1.22
CA GLN A 511 -25.19 14.65 1.27
C GLN A 511 -25.59 13.19 1.07
N GLU A 512 -24.70 12.26 1.43
CA GLU A 512 -24.93 10.81 1.33
C GLU A 512 -24.30 10.10 2.54
N PRO A 513 -25.01 9.18 3.21
CA PRO A 513 -24.40 8.34 4.21
C PRO A 513 -23.40 7.35 3.59
N LEU A 514 -22.36 6.97 4.33
CA LEU A 514 -21.40 5.95 3.89
C LEU A 514 -22.02 4.54 3.97
N THR A 515 -22.91 4.22 3.04
CA THR A 515 -23.55 2.91 2.88
C THR A 515 -23.33 2.37 1.47
N GLU A 516 -22.16 1.80 1.25
CA GLU A 516 -21.74 1.23 -0.04
C GLU A 516 -22.69 0.12 -0.51
N LYS A 517 -23.15 0.21 -1.76
CA LYS A 517 -24.14 -0.70 -2.40
C LYS A 517 -25.51 -0.82 -1.68
N GLY A 518 -25.86 0.08 -0.77
CA GLY A 518 -27.15 0.08 -0.05
C GLY A 518 -27.28 -1.01 1.04
N SER A 519 -26.95 -2.26 0.72
CA SER A 519 -27.00 -3.40 1.66
C SER A 519 -25.74 -3.57 2.51
N GLY A 520 -24.65 -2.87 2.16
CA GLY A 520 -23.34 -2.93 2.81
C GLY A 520 -22.34 -3.80 2.04
N LEU A 521 -21.12 -3.30 1.89
CA LEU A 521 -20.02 -3.99 1.19
C LEU A 521 -19.23 -4.93 2.12
N VAL A 522 -18.73 -6.04 1.57
CA VAL A 522 -17.72 -6.88 2.21
C VAL A 522 -16.33 -6.41 1.79
N ALA A 523 -15.48 -6.08 2.77
CA ALA A 523 -14.08 -5.77 2.55
C ALA A 523 -13.21 -6.92 3.06
N ARG A 524 -12.28 -7.38 2.22
CA ARG A 524 -11.20 -8.30 2.60
C ARG A 524 -9.87 -7.59 2.50
N GLY A 525 -9.01 -7.73 3.50
CA GLY A 525 -7.66 -7.16 3.52
C GLY A 525 -6.75 -7.92 4.47
N ARG A 526 -5.53 -7.40 4.68
CA ARG A 526 -4.56 -8.07 5.56
C ARG A 526 -3.69 -7.10 6.35
N HIS A 527 -3.28 -7.57 7.52
CA HIS A 527 -2.27 -6.95 8.37
C HIS A 527 -1.05 -7.86 8.47
N LEU A 528 0.16 -7.32 8.27
CA LEU A 528 1.40 -8.06 8.47
C LEU A 528 2.04 -7.64 9.79
N VAL A 529 2.13 -8.56 10.74
CA VAL A 529 2.54 -8.28 12.12
C VAL A 529 3.99 -8.74 12.34
N LEU A 530 4.85 -7.83 12.79
CA LEU A 530 6.25 -8.08 13.10
C LEU A 530 6.53 -7.79 14.57
N LEU A 531 7.32 -8.67 15.20
CA LEU A 531 7.90 -8.47 16.52
C LEU A 531 9.42 -8.43 16.39
N ASP A 532 10.03 -7.31 16.74
CA ASP A 532 11.47 -7.11 16.60
C ASP A 532 12.05 -6.27 17.76
N ARG A 533 13.39 -6.23 17.88
CA ARG A 533 14.14 -5.30 18.71
C ARG A 533 14.09 -3.90 18.10
N VAL A 534 13.99 -2.87 18.96
CA VAL A 534 13.83 -1.48 18.50
C VAL A 534 14.89 -1.04 17.49
N GLY A 535 16.17 -1.34 17.73
CA GLY A 535 17.29 -0.91 16.88
C GLY A 535 17.44 -1.65 15.54
N GLU A 536 16.62 -2.68 15.30
CA GLU A 536 16.67 -3.58 14.14
C GLU A 536 15.33 -3.69 13.38
N ALA A 537 14.25 -3.17 13.96
CA ALA A 537 12.89 -3.29 13.45
C ALA A 537 12.72 -2.59 12.09
N ALA A 538 13.44 -1.48 11.89
CA ALA A 538 13.41 -0.66 10.68
C ALA A 538 13.58 -1.50 9.42
N ALA A 539 14.62 -2.33 9.41
CA ALA A 539 14.95 -3.17 8.28
C ALA A 539 13.87 -4.20 7.96
N GLY A 540 13.21 -4.76 8.98
CA GLY A 540 12.10 -5.69 8.79
C GLY A 540 10.88 -5.01 8.17
N HIS A 541 10.42 -3.91 8.79
CA HIS A 541 9.21 -3.26 8.31
C HIS A 541 9.41 -2.54 6.97
N ARG A 542 10.53 -1.84 6.74
CA ARG A 542 10.82 -1.07 5.51
C ARG A 542 10.73 -1.97 4.28
N LEU A 543 11.52 -3.04 4.27
CA LEU A 543 11.61 -4.00 3.17
C LEU A 543 10.31 -4.78 2.97
N LEU A 544 9.63 -5.16 4.06
CA LEU A 544 8.37 -5.90 3.94
C LEU A 544 7.23 -5.01 3.42
N ALA A 545 7.18 -3.73 3.79
CA ALA A 545 6.17 -2.81 3.27
C ALA A 545 6.37 -2.54 1.78
N GLU A 546 7.61 -2.36 1.32
CA GLU A 546 7.90 -2.28 -0.12
C GLU A 546 7.46 -3.56 -0.84
N LYS A 547 7.78 -4.74 -0.29
CA LYS A 547 7.35 -6.03 -0.83
C LYS A 547 5.84 -6.20 -0.84
N GLU A 548 5.12 -5.64 0.12
CA GLU A 548 3.66 -5.68 0.18
C GLU A 548 3.03 -4.80 -0.91
N VAL A 549 3.53 -3.57 -1.06
CA VAL A 549 3.05 -2.61 -2.07
C VAL A 549 3.39 -3.09 -3.48
N LEU A 550 4.57 -3.67 -3.66
CA LEU A 550 5.12 -4.10 -4.95
C LEU A 550 5.29 -5.63 -5.01
N ALA A 551 4.30 -6.37 -4.51
CA ALA A 551 4.30 -7.82 -4.55
C ALA A 551 4.37 -8.34 -6.01
N PRO A 552 4.98 -9.51 -6.28
CA PRO A 552 5.06 -10.05 -7.63
C PRO A 552 3.70 -10.13 -8.34
N GLN A 553 3.67 -9.74 -9.62
CA GLN A 553 2.49 -9.87 -10.46
C GLN A 553 2.41 -11.28 -11.01
N VAL A 554 1.30 -11.96 -10.69
CA VAL A 554 1.00 -13.30 -11.17
C VAL A 554 0.29 -13.19 -12.53
N VAL A 555 0.80 -13.90 -13.53
CA VAL A 555 0.19 -14.06 -14.85
C VAL A 555 0.19 -15.55 -15.18
N LEU A 556 -0.93 -16.07 -15.67
CA LEU A 556 -1.02 -17.49 -16.06
C LEU A 556 -1.00 -17.63 -17.57
N ALA A 557 -0.59 -18.79 -18.05
CA ALA A 557 -0.72 -19.15 -19.46
C ALA A 557 -0.95 -20.66 -19.61
N PRO A 558 -1.66 -21.13 -20.63
CA PRO A 558 -1.66 -22.55 -20.98
C PRO A 558 -0.24 -23.06 -21.28
N ASP A 559 -0.05 -24.37 -21.18
CA ASP A 559 1.16 -25.01 -21.68
C ASP A 559 1.27 -24.91 -23.21
N GLY A 560 2.50 -24.98 -23.72
CA GLY A 560 2.80 -24.73 -25.13
C GLY A 560 2.88 -23.25 -25.48
N GLY A 561 2.87 -22.92 -26.78
CA GLY A 561 3.03 -21.55 -27.28
C GLY A 561 4.00 -21.50 -28.46
N ALA A 562 3.76 -20.55 -29.37
CA ALA A 562 4.67 -20.32 -30.49
C ALA A 562 5.93 -19.58 -30.02
N LEU A 563 7.01 -19.67 -30.78
CA LEU A 563 8.14 -18.76 -30.60
C LEU A 563 7.69 -17.33 -30.91
N TYR A 564 8.25 -16.34 -30.21
CA TYR A 564 7.96 -14.93 -30.47
C TYR A 564 8.33 -14.52 -31.90
N HIS A 565 9.43 -15.06 -32.42
CA HIS A 565 9.83 -15.07 -33.84
C HIS A 565 10.64 -16.35 -34.12
N PRO A 566 10.87 -16.75 -35.39
CA PRO A 566 11.49 -18.05 -35.71
C PRO A 566 12.85 -18.31 -35.04
N GLN A 567 13.64 -17.26 -34.83
CA GLN A 567 14.96 -17.33 -34.18
C GLN A 567 14.94 -17.09 -32.65
N ALA A 568 13.75 -16.95 -32.03
CA ALA A 568 13.66 -16.61 -30.62
C ALA A 568 14.04 -17.81 -29.74
N THR A 569 14.82 -17.58 -28.70
CA THR A 569 15.11 -18.58 -27.68
C THR A 569 14.16 -18.40 -26.50
N PRO A 570 13.30 -19.38 -26.18
CA PRO A 570 12.45 -19.32 -25.00
C PRO A 570 13.27 -19.19 -23.72
N ARG A 571 12.84 -18.30 -22.82
CA ARG A 571 13.45 -18.06 -21.52
C ARG A 571 12.44 -18.30 -20.42
N MET A 572 12.79 -19.19 -19.49
CA MET A 572 11.97 -19.46 -18.30
C MET A 572 12.26 -18.49 -17.15
N GLN A 573 13.34 -17.72 -17.24
CA GLN A 573 13.73 -16.72 -16.26
C GLN A 573 14.40 -15.52 -16.95
N PHE A 574 14.17 -14.32 -16.41
CA PHE A 574 14.73 -13.07 -16.91
C PHE A 574 14.94 -12.10 -15.76
N SER A 575 16.03 -11.33 -15.79
CA SER A 575 16.33 -10.22 -14.86
C SER A 575 16.61 -8.95 -15.65
N GLY A 576 15.87 -7.88 -15.36
CA GLY A 576 16.09 -6.55 -15.92
C GLY A 576 17.30 -5.83 -15.34
N LEU A 577 17.79 -6.29 -14.18
CA LEU A 577 19.00 -5.81 -13.54
C LEU A 577 20.14 -6.81 -13.69
N ARG A 578 21.36 -6.30 -13.88
CA ARG A 578 22.59 -7.12 -13.87
C ARG A 578 23.07 -7.47 -12.47
N ARG A 579 22.68 -6.65 -11.50
CA ARG A 579 22.96 -6.83 -10.07
C ARG A 579 21.79 -6.30 -9.25
N GLU A 580 21.52 -6.92 -8.12
CA GLU A 580 20.47 -6.47 -7.21
C GLU A 580 20.83 -5.11 -6.58
N LEU A 581 19.80 -4.31 -6.31
CA LEU A 581 19.96 -3.05 -5.59
C LEU A 581 20.16 -3.31 -4.09
N PRO A 582 21.02 -2.54 -3.41
CA PRO A 582 21.19 -2.62 -1.96
C PRO A 582 19.84 -2.51 -1.23
N PRO A 583 19.65 -3.17 -0.07
CA PRO A 583 18.37 -3.15 0.63
C PRO A 583 17.85 -1.75 0.98
N SER A 584 18.74 -0.77 1.18
CA SER A 584 18.34 0.62 1.44
C SER A 584 17.84 1.37 0.21
N VAL A 585 18.03 0.85 -1.00
CA VAL A 585 17.68 1.50 -2.26
C VAL A 585 16.40 0.90 -2.85
N HIS A 586 15.44 1.77 -3.16
CA HIS A 586 14.21 1.46 -3.89
C HIS A 586 14.31 2.01 -5.32
N LEU A 587 14.03 1.18 -6.33
CA LEU A 587 13.74 1.67 -7.69
C LEU A 587 12.30 2.17 -7.74
N LEU A 588 12.10 3.41 -7.30
CA LEU A 588 10.78 4.03 -7.16
C LEU A 588 10.08 4.24 -8.51
N THR A 589 10.83 4.50 -9.58
CA THR A 589 10.26 4.65 -10.92
C THR A 589 11.25 4.15 -11.97
N LEU A 590 10.75 3.31 -12.88
CA LEU A 590 11.34 3.02 -14.17
C LEU A 590 10.20 3.05 -15.17
N ALA A 591 10.12 4.11 -15.96
CA ALA A 591 9.01 4.36 -16.88
C ALA A 591 9.50 5.01 -18.17
N ARG A 592 8.72 4.86 -19.24
CA ARG A 592 8.98 5.57 -20.50
C ARG A 592 8.71 7.07 -20.33
N TRP A 593 9.57 7.91 -20.90
CA TRP A 593 9.43 9.38 -20.90
C TRP A 593 9.46 9.97 -22.32
N GLY A 594 9.71 9.14 -23.33
CA GLY A 594 9.74 9.52 -24.74
C GLY A 594 10.15 8.33 -25.61
N LEU A 595 10.49 8.58 -26.87
CA LEU A 595 10.90 7.51 -27.80
C LEU A 595 12.13 6.74 -27.30
N ASN A 596 13.20 7.46 -26.95
CA ASN A 596 14.46 6.90 -26.45
C ASN A 596 14.83 7.43 -25.06
N LYS A 597 13.83 7.83 -24.27
CA LYS A 597 14.00 8.41 -22.93
C LYS A 597 13.27 7.59 -21.89
N LEU A 598 13.96 7.30 -20.79
CA LEU A 598 13.39 6.68 -19.60
C LEU A 598 13.47 7.64 -18.40
N LEU A 599 12.44 7.62 -17.57
CA LEU A 599 12.41 8.26 -16.26
C LEU A 599 12.85 7.25 -15.21
N LEU A 600 13.90 7.59 -14.47
CA LEU A 600 14.45 6.80 -13.38
C LEU A 600 14.32 7.57 -12.07
N ARG A 601 13.79 6.93 -11.03
CA ARG A 601 13.84 7.44 -9.66
C ARG A 601 14.39 6.39 -8.73
N PHE A 602 15.38 6.78 -7.94
CA PHE A 602 15.90 5.98 -6.85
C PHE A 602 15.66 6.69 -5.54
N GLU A 603 15.25 5.92 -4.54
CA GLU A 603 14.96 6.40 -3.19
C GLU A 603 15.82 5.64 -2.17
N HIS A 604 16.36 6.35 -1.19
CA HIS A 604 16.87 5.75 0.03
C HIS A 604 15.75 5.59 1.06
N GLN A 605 15.37 4.35 1.41
CA GLN A 605 14.16 4.09 2.20
C GLN A 605 14.31 4.39 3.70
N PHE A 606 15.55 4.46 4.21
CA PHE A 606 15.84 4.59 5.64
C PHE A 606 16.18 6.02 6.01
N THR A 607 15.78 6.40 7.22
CA THR A 607 16.21 7.64 7.88
C THR A 607 17.56 7.43 8.57
N VAL A 608 18.30 8.52 8.81
CA VAL A 608 19.55 8.48 9.57
C VAL A 608 19.29 7.84 10.95
N TRP A 609 20.18 6.92 11.36
CA TRP A 609 20.11 6.19 12.65
C TRP A 609 18.89 5.28 12.87
N GLU A 610 18.05 5.07 11.85
CA GLU A 610 16.86 4.22 11.97
C GLU A 610 17.22 2.73 12.11
N ASP A 611 18.24 2.28 11.37
CA ASP A 611 18.84 0.94 11.51
C ASP A 611 20.25 1.07 12.08
N SER A 612 20.40 0.72 13.36
CA SER A 612 21.68 0.80 14.08
C SER A 612 22.54 -0.47 13.93
N GLY A 613 21.94 -1.59 13.55
CA GLY A 613 22.59 -2.90 13.57
C GLY A 613 23.23 -3.34 12.24
N ARG A 614 22.76 -2.84 11.09
CA ARG A 614 23.17 -3.35 9.75
C ARG A 614 23.66 -2.26 8.81
N ASN A 615 23.78 -1.03 9.31
CA ASN A 615 24.23 0.13 8.57
C ASN A 615 23.34 0.46 7.34
N LEU A 616 22.05 0.12 7.38
CA LEU A 616 21.10 0.40 6.28
C LEU A 616 20.70 1.88 6.19
N SER A 617 21.06 2.66 7.21
CA SER A 617 20.88 4.11 7.27
C SER A 617 22.08 4.91 6.74
N ALA A 618 23.12 4.26 6.20
CA ALA A 618 24.28 4.95 5.62
C ALA A 618 24.06 5.32 4.15
N PRO A 619 24.72 6.39 3.64
CA PRO A 619 24.65 6.75 2.23
C PRO A 619 25.07 5.60 1.32
N VAL A 620 24.41 5.48 0.15
CA VAL A 620 24.68 4.41 -0.83
C VAL A 620 25.00 4.99 -2.18
N THR A 621 26.06 4.49 -2.82
CA THR A 621 26.50 4.90 -4.15
C THR A 621 26.18 3.84 -5.19
N LEU A 622 25.61 4.25 -6.33
CA LEU A 622 25.19 3.41 -7.44
C LEU A 622 25.92 3.81 -8.74
N ASP A 623 26.40 2.83 -9.50
CA ASP A 623 26.83 3.03 -10.89
C ASP A 623 25.68 2.70 -11.85
N LEU A 624 25.17 3.69 -12.60
CA LEU A 624 24.03 3.48 -13.48
C LEU A 624 24.42 2.91 -14.86
N ARG A 625 25.69 2.99 -15.28
CA ARG A 625 26.13 2.73 -16.67
C ARG A 625 25.86 1.30 -17.13
N ASP A 626 26.01 0.33 -16.23
CA ASP A 626 25.77 -1.10 -16.50
C ASP A 626 24.81 -1.73 -15.47
N LEU A 627 23.84 -0.96 -15.00
CA LEU A 627 22.85 -1.48 -14.04
C LEU A 627 21.80 -2.37 -14.73
N PHE A 628 21.35 -1.96 -15.92
CA PHE A 628 20.24 -2.62 -16.64
C PHE A 628 20.73 -3.62 -17.70
N SER A 629 19.99 -4.71 -17.86
CA SER A 629 20.33 -5.79 -18.80
C SER A 629 19.72 -5.57 -20.19
N SER A 630 18.55 -4.94 -20.29
CA SER A 630 17.78 -4.77 -21.54
C SER A 630 18.21 -3.58 -22.42
N PHE A 631 18.81 -2.56 -21.82
CA PHE A 631 19.21 -1.34 -22.51
C PHE A 631 20.49 -0.79 -21.91
N THR A 632 21.18 0.04 -22.68
CA THR A 632 22.37 0.78 -22.24
C THR A 632 21.99 2.24 -22.08
N ILE A 633 22.40 2.85 -20.97
CA ILE A 633 22.20 4.28 -20.74
C ILE A 633 23.34 5.03 -21.43
N THR A 634 23.00 5.89 -22.39
CA THR A 634 23.97 6.68 -23.17
C THR A 634 24.18 8.08 -22.59
N HIS A 635 23.16 8.63 -21.94
CA HIS A 635 23.22 9.93 -21.27
C HIS A 635 22.23 9.98 -20.10
N VAL A 636 22.58 10.72 -19.05
CA VAL A 636 21.72 10.92 -17.87
C VAL A 636 21.69 12.41 -17.53
N GLN A 637 20.48 12.93 -17.32
CA GLN A 637 20.26 14.27 -16.79
C GLN A 637 19.49 14.18 -15.47
N GLU A 638 20.07 14.72 -14.41
CA GLU A 638 19.37 14.87 -13.13
C GLU A 638 18.38 16.03 -13.19
N THR A 639 17.17 15.79 -12.70
CA THR A 639 16.04 16.73 -12.75
C THR A 639 15.42 16.90 -11.37
N THR A 640 14.49 17.84 -11.24
CA THR A 640 13.58 17.86 -10.08
C THR A 640 12.73 16.60 -10.02
N LEU A 641 12.06 16.38 -8.88
CA LEU A 641 11.16 15.24 -8.68
C LEU A 641 10.10 15.10 -9.79
N ALA A 642 9.57 16.23 -10.28
CA ALA A 642 8.57 16.27 -11.35
C ALA A 642 9.16 16.06 -12.77
N ALA A 643 10.49 15.91 -12.89
CA ALA A 643 11.21 15.78 -14.15
C ALA A 643 10.97 16.90 -15.17
N ASN A 644 10.53 18.08 -14.72
CA ASN A 644 10.16 19.21 -15.56
C ASN A 644 11.26 20.28 -15.68
N GLN A 645 12.28 20.24 -14.81
CA GLN A 645 13.43 21.15 -14.90
C GLN A 645 14.74 20.44 -14.53
N PRO A 646 15.87 20.81 -15.16
CA PRO A 646 17.18 20.32 -14.76
C PRO A 646 17.50 20.69 -13.31
N ARG A 647 18.08 19.76 -12.54
CA ARG A 647 18.39 19.99 -11.11
C ARG A 647 19.36 21.15 -10.90
N ALA A 648 20.32 21.31 -11.81
CA ALA A 648 21.32 22.38 -11.80
C ALA A 648 20.72 23.77 -12.04
N SER A 649 19.56 23.86 -12.70
CA SER A 649 18.86 25.12 -12.96
C SER A 649 17.85 25.48 -11.86
N ALA A 650 17.64 24.61 -10.87
CA ALA A 650 16.64 24.81 -9.84
C ALA A 650 17.16 25.73 -8.71
N SER A 651 16.55 26.92 -8.57
CA SER A 651 16.82 27.85 -7.47
C SER A 651 15.74 27.77 -6.38
N ARG A 652 16.12 27.93 -5.11
CA ARG A 652 15.20 28.06 -3.97
C ARG A 652 15.26 29.47 -3.39
N LEU A 653 14.12 29.97 -2.92
CA LEU A 653 14.07 31.19 -2.11
C LEU A 653 14.81 30.97 -0.78
N GLN A 654 15.56 31.98 -0.36
CA GLN A 654 16.32 31.95 0.89
C GLN A 654 15.58 32.71 1.98
N TRP A 655 15.21 32.01 3.05
CA TRP A 655 14.42 32.58 4.14
C TRP A 655 15.28 32.83 5.37
N THR A 656 15.14 33.99 5.99
CA THR A 656 15.76 34.29 7.28
C THR A 656 15.00 33.54 8.38
N LEU A 657 15.63 32.50 8.96
CA LEU A 657 15.03 31.71 10.02
C LEU A 657 15.42 32.25 11.39
N LYS A 658 14.52 32.12 12.37
CA LYS A 658 14.82 32.46 13.77
C LYS A 658 15.97 31.63 14.37
N ASP A 659 16.19 30.41 13.86
CA ASP A 659 17.14 29.44 14.40
C ASP A 659 18.52 29.44 13.69
N GLY A 660 18.82 30.50 12.91
CA GLY A 660 20.08 30.64 12.17
C GLY A 660 20.06 30.09 10.73
N PRO A 661 21.12 30.34 9.94
CA PRO A 661 21.16 29.99 8.52
C PRO A 661 21.25 28.47 8.30
N THR A 662 20.52 27.96 7.31
CA THR A 662 20.67 26.59 6.83
C THR A 662 21.90 26.46 5.91
N PRO A 663 22.77 25.46 6.11
CA PRO A 663 23.89 25.22 5.21
C PRO A 663 23.40 24.93 3.78
N HIS A 664 24.04 25.54 2.79
CA HIS A 664 23.81 25.20 1.38
C HIS A 664 24.78 24.11 0.94
N PRO A 665 24.29 22.98 0.40
CA PRO A 665 25.16 22.05 -0.28
C PRO A 665 25.80 22.73 -1.49
N ALA A 666 27.09 22.53 -1.67
CA ALA A 666 27.83 23.01 -2.83
C ALA A 666 27.25 22.41 -4.13
N PRO A 667 27.36 23.12 -5.27
CA PRO A 667 27.02 22.54 -6.57
C PRO A 667 27.88 21.30 -6.83
N PHE A 668 27.23 20.15 -7.02
CA PHE A 668 27.89 18.88 -7.34
C PHE A 668 27.82 18.63 -8.85
N THR A 669 28.91 18.14 -9.42
CA THR A 669 28.95 17.73 -10.84
C THR A 669 28.43 16.29 -10.94
N LEU A 670 27.41 16.06 -11.78
CA LEU A 670 26.80 14.74 -11.92
C LEU A 670 27.78 13.74 -12.56
N ASP A 671 28.12 12.68 -11.83
CA ASP A 671 28.82 11.51 -12.35
C ASP A 671 27.88 10.29 -12.37
N PRO A 672 27.42 9.81 -13.55
CA PRO A 672 26.55 8.64 -13.68
C PRO A 672 27.16 7.34 -13.14
N SER A 673 28.48 7.28 -12.95
CA SER A 673 29.17 6.13 -12.36
C SER A 673 29.18 6.12 -10.83
N SER A 674 28.82 7.26 -10.22
CA SER A 674 28.87 7.46 -8.77
C SER A 674 27.67 8.29 -8.30
N ILE A 675 26.47 7.71 -8.40
CA ILE A 675 25.23 8.32 -7.89
C ILE A 675 25.05 7.95 -6.42
N THR A 676 25.42 8.86 -5.52
CA THR A 676 25.16 8.72 -4.09
C THR A 676 23.74 9.14 -3.72
N LEU A 677 23.07 8.34 -2.91
CA LEU A 677 21.79 8.62 -2.26
C LEU A 677 22.04 8.78 -0.76
N GLN A 678 21.64 9.93 -0.22
CA GLN A 678 21.60 10.16 1.22
C GLN A 678 20.34 9.53 1.84
N PRO A 679 20.32 9.28 3.16
CA PRO A 679 19.13 8.79 3.85
C PRO A 679 17.89 9.65 3.55
N MET A 680 16.75 9.01 3.26
CA MET A 680 15.48 9.61 2.81
C MET A 680 15.48 10.34 1.45
N GLU A 681 16.61 10.42 0.77
CA GLU A 681 16.73 11.14 -0.50
C GLU A 681 16.02 10.41 -1.65
N ILE A 682 15.36 11.17 -2.53
CA ILE A 682 14.92 10.72 -3.84
C ILE A 682 15.67 11.51 -4.90
N ARG A 683 16.37 10.81 -5.79
CA ARG A 683 17.00 11.41 -6.97
C ARG A 683 16.29 10.98 -8.24
N THR A 684 16.06 11.93 -9.13
CA THR A 684 15.27 11.76 -10.36
C THR A 684 16.13 12.05 -11.57
N PHE A 685 16.08 11.15 -12.54
CA PHE A 685 16.90 11.22 -13.75
C PHE A 685 16.06 10.96 -14.99
N VAL A 686 16.33 11.73 -16.05
CA VAL A 686 15.89 11.41 -17.40
C VAL A 686 17.09 10.83 -18.15
N ALA A 687 16.99 9.57 -18.56
CA ALA A 687 18.06 8.82 -19.21
C ALA A 687 17.76 8.63 -20.70
N LEU A 688 18.71 8.95 -21.57
CA LEU A 688 18.70 8.49 -22.96
C LEU A 688 19.21 7.05 -23.00
N VAL A 689 18.50 6.18 -23.71
CA VAL A 689 18.79 4.75 -23.73
C VAL A 689 18.83 4.18 -25.15
N GLN A 690 19.60 3.11 -25.28
CA GLN A 690 19.62 2.26 -26.47
C GLN A 690 19.27 0.83 -26.07
N TRP A 691 18.14 0.32 -26.55
CA TRP A 691 17.71 -1.06 -26.29
C TRP A 691 18.57 -2.07 -27.06
N LYS A 692 18.84 -3.21 -26.42
CA LYS A 692 19.56 -4.31 -27.06
C LYS A 692 18.65 -5.02 -28.06
N GLY A 693 19.22 -5.42 -29.20
CA GLY A 693 18.50 -6.13 -30.26
C GLY A 693 17.87 -5.25 -31.35
N GLY A 694 18.41 -4.05 -31.58
CA GLY A 694 18.26 -3.24 -32.80
C GLY A 694 16.83 -2.97 -33.27
N TRP A 695 16.31 -1.77 -33.01
CA TRP A 695 15.26 -1.19 -33.84
C TRP A 695 15.79 0.15 -34.37
N THR A 696 16.20 0.16 -35.63
CA THR A 696 15.93 1.30 -36.50
C THR A 696 14.46 1.19 -36.89
N LEU A 697 13.71 2.27 -36.65
CA LEU A 697 12.30 2.43 -37.01
C LEU A 697 12.04 2.07 -38.48
#